data_AF-A0A544QUZ3-F1
#
_entry.id   AF-A0A544QUZ3-F1
#
_cell.length_a   1.000
_cell.length_b   1.000
_cell.length_c   1.000
_cell.angle_alpha   90.00
_cell.angle_beta   90.00
_cell.angle_gamma   90.00
#
_symmetry.space_group_name_H-M   'P 1'
#
loop_
_entity.id
_entity.type
_entity.pdbx_description
1 polymer ?
#
loop_
_entity_poly.entity_id
_entity_poly.type
_entity_poly.pdbx_seq_one_letter_code
_entity_poly.pdbx_strand_id
1 'polypeptide(L)'
;MLKLGEKAIYEFSRGFDIRGAKCSASGKKLYITNLGNIIITASDISDETAERYVYSYSEYKIKLSAHLSEQEIIVSEKGMPFRVISSNSERESFVDFELRMDIDDFSYICRNQREFIFEIDENQSLFVIDEEKIFSGGINRDHEKFVFAGGKNRFEIYYDDIERFMIEGNMMTLKGYFHMERESIIARTVQIFNNNTKRIPPAGFEEMISENPKIGNMPQESKIVFGRITGSAGGFDYKSSNVLVVRYDNKFIIINKKTKRTISSFDIHKSGIVRNGNETIVYDGENIFRLYMNDKNIEVTAIDDAPEINTNDIAITRTGNPVFIETDGKNIYVKKDRKRDILTISEMYVSDINIINDDSFSKYGYKRTKITFGNEYIEIYLKKDMIDSLVREIFVYSKEKEIKKADIHEIYRNWSKSVNDIVIYNFFARLYAIRNDIVETMKSGNITDEIRINIINELYEDITSLKEDIDALTVYMPDFVKAPAIDIAGRLTVIESPAYRYIDEIFSDIGYTIKDELRDIEIIIGNLSFVISPEERRRHIFRMLKENESDRLKLFMNKALNKLEHIVCRMYPYYIRNTEERLYAIFRLIEKEYKNYDSEKVREKLFRSITEMYAFRQGRYSKDSDIRRKDIIEELQINAYSEKGVSSFEWFFMGGNDYER
;
A
#
# COMPACT_ATOMS: atom_id res chain seq x y z
N MET A 1 52.94 -45.79 -3.70
CA MET A 1 52.10 -45.77 -4.93
C MET A 1 50.63 -45.80 -4.52
N LEU A 2 49.76 -45.03 -5.19
CA LEU A 2 48.30 -45.19 -5.02
C LEU A 2 47.89 -46.59 -5.52
N LYS A 3 46.94 -47.24 -4.85
CA LYS A 3 46.44 -48.56 -5.24
C LYS A 3 45.74 -48.49 -6.62
N LEU A 4 45.60 -49.62 -7.30
CA LEU A 4 44.91 -49.68 -8.59
C LEU A 4 43.47 -49.13 -8.47
N GLY A 5 43.15 -48.05 -9.19
CA GLY A 5 41.84 -47.38 -9.12
C GLY A 5 41.67 -46.35 -7.99
N GLU A 6 42.72 -46.13 -7.20
CA GLU A 6 42.79 -45.08 -6.18
C GLU A 6 43.22 -43.74 -6.82
N LYS A 7 42.54 -42.65 -6.43
CA LYS A 7 42.80 -41.28 -6.89
C LYS A 7 42.70 -40.34 -5.69
N ALA A 8 43.61 -39.38 -5.59
CA ALA A 8 43.43 -38.24 -4.70
C ALA A 8 42.20 -37.45 -5.17
N ILE A 9 41.22 -37.27 -4.28
CA ILE A 9 39.99 -36.50 -4.54
C ILE A 9 40.07 -35.12 -3.92
N TYR A 10 40.87 -34.93 -2.88
CA TYR A 10 40.98 -33.63 -2.21
C TYR A 10 42.38 -33.41 -1.65
N GLU A 11 42.83 -32.15 -1.65
CA GLU A 11 44.14 -31.71 -1.13
C GLU A 11 43.96 -30.59 -0.10
N PHE A 12 44.49 -30.78 1.10
CA PHE A 12 44.58 -29.77 2.14
C PHE A 12 46.03 -29.31 2.30
N SER A 13 46.26 -28.01 2.10
CA SER A 13 47.56 -27.37 2.37
C SER A 13 47.70 -26.86 3.81
N ARG A 14 46.60 -26.79 4.56
CA ARG A 14 46.50 -26.26 5.94
C ARG A 14 45.25 -26.84 6.61
N GLY A 15 45.09 -26.64 7.92
CA GLY A 15 43.90 -27.06 8.66
C GLY A 15 43.94 -28.48 9.22
N PHE A 16 45.07 -29.18 9.12
CA PHE A 16 45.26 -30.50 9.73
C PHE A 16 46.44 -30.51 10.71
N ASP A 17 46.35 -31.36 11.72
CA ASP A 17 47.39 -31.59 12.71
C ASP A 17 47.56 -33.11 12.94
N ILE A 18 48.80 -33.50 13.24
CA ILE A 18 49.19 -34.88 13.51
C ILE A 18 50.11 -34.92 14.72
N ARG A 19 49.63 -35.46 15.84
CA ARG A 19 50.37 -35.50 17.12
C ARG A 19 50.75 -36.93 17.47
N GLY A 20 51.91 -37.12 18.12
CA GLY A 20 52.39 -38.44 18.56
C GLY A 20 53.48 -39.08 17.68
N ALA A 21 53.77 -38.52 16.50
CA ALA A 21 54.95 -38.85 15.69
C ALA A 21 56.00 -37.72 15.75
N LYS A 22 57.27 -37.99 15.38
CA LYS A 22 58.28 -36.94 15.05
C LYS A 22 57.93 -36.21 13.74
N CYS A 23 56.66 -35.90 13.51
CA CYS A 23 56.14 -35.29 12.31
C CYS A 23 55.44 -33.99 12.69
N SER A 24 55.79 -32.87 12.06
CA SER A 24 54.95 -31.68 12.10
C SER A 24 54.15 -31.59 10.80
N ALA A 25 52.92 -31.07 10.88
CA ALA A 25 52.12 -30.74 9.71
C ALA A 25 52.71 -29.57 8.89
N SER A 26 53.71 -28.86 9.43
CA SER A 26 54.30 -27.69 8.80
C SER A 26 55.04 -28.04 7.51
N GLY A 27 54.66 -27.40 6.41
CA GLY A 27 55.27 -27.61 5.09
C GLY A 27 54.85 -28.91 4.38
N LYS A 28 53.85 -29.63 4.91
CA LYS A 28 53.28 -30.84 4.31
C LYS A 28 51.87 -30.57 3.78
N LYS A 29 51.47 -31.35 2.78
CA LYS A 29 50.11 -31.41 2.23
C LYS A 29 49.45 -32.72 2.65
N LEU A 30 48.15 -32.67 2.90
CA LEU A 30 47.32 -33.84 3.15
C LEU A 30 46.44 -34.11 1.95
N TYR A 31 46.38 -35.36 1.52
CA TYR A 31 45.53 -35.83 0.44
C TYR A 31 44.55 -36.87 0.97
N ILE A 32 43.28 -36.71 0.62
CA ILE A 32 42.25 -37.74 0.84
C ILE A 32 41.97 -38.40 -0.51
N THR A 33 41.88 -39.73 -0.53
CA THR A 33 41.63 -40.49 -1.75
C THR A 33 40.18 -40.97 -1.83
N ASN A 34 39.74 -41.33 -3.03
CA ASN A 34 38.42 -41.92 -3.28
C ASN A 34 38.19 -43.26 -2.53
N LEU A 35 39.25 -43.91 -2.04
CA LEU A 35 39.17 -45.12 -1.22
C LEU A 35 39.23 -44.84 0.29
N GLY A 36 39.24 -43.55 0.68
CA GLY A 36 39.29 -43.15 2.08
C GLY A 36 40.69 -43.14 2.70
N ASN A 37 41.75 -43.36 1.92
CA ASN A 37 43.11 -43.30 2.44
C ASN A 37 43.53 -41.84 2.66
N ILE A 38 44.39 -41.64 3.65
CA ILE A 38 44.94 -40.32 4.00
C ILE A 38 46.45 -40.36 3.79
N ILE A 39 46.97 -39.45 2.98
CA ILE A 39 48.38 -39.38 2.62
C ILE A 39 48.91 -38.00 2.98
N ILE A 40 49.97 -37.93 3.79
CA ILE A 40 50.61 -36.67 4.17
C ILE A 40 52.06 -36.67 3.69
N THR A 41 52.44 -35.66 2.92
CA THR A 41 53.80 -35.56 2.36
C THR A 41 54.19 -34.11 2.06
N ALA A 42 55.49 -33.81 2.04
CA ALA A 42 56.03 -32.47 1.72
C ALA A 42 56.16 -32.22 0.21
N SER A 43 56.08 -33.27 -0.60
CA SER A 43 56.27 -33.28 -2.05
C SER A 43 54.96 -33.60 -2.79
N ASP A 44 55.02 -33.66 -4.11
CA ASP A 44 53.90 -34.17 -4.91
C ASP A 44 53.62 -35.65 -4.57
N ILE A 45 52.35 -36.06 -4.67
CA ILE A 45 51.88 -37.42 -4.38
C ILE A 45 52.48 -38.45 -5.35
N SER A 46 53.07 -38.01 -6.47
CA SER A 46 53.81 -38.83 -7.43
C SER A 46 55.30 -39.02 -7.10
N ASP A 47 55.90 -38.24 -6.20
CA ASP A 47 57.34 -38.32 -5.89
C ASP A 47 57.68 -39.48 -4.93
N GLU A 48 58.09 -40.62 -5.46
CA GLU A 48 58.34 -41.85 -4.71
C GLU A 48 59.52 -41.76 -3.73
N THR A 49 60.34 -40.72 -3.82
CA THR A 49 61.56 -40.58 -2.99
C THR A 49 61.31 -39.88 -1.66
N ALA A 50 60.21 -39.13 -1.56
CA ALA A 50 59.89 -38.32 -0.40
C ALA A 50 59.27 -39.13 0.75
N GLU A 51 59.48 -38.66 1.97
CA GLU A 51 58.83 -39.23 3.16
C GLU A 51 57.31 -39.01 3.10
N ARG A 52 56.54 -40.07 3.35
CA ARG A 52 55.07 -40.04 3.35
C ARG A 52 54.50 -40.75 4.56
N TYR A 53 53.42 -40.19 5.08
CA TYR A 53 52.58 -40.84 6.09
C TYR A 53 51.33 -41.32 5.38
N VAL A 54 51.08 -42.62 5.39
CA VAL A 54 49.97 -43.24 4.67
C VAL A 54 49.08 -44.00 5.64
N TYR A 55 47.83 -43.59 5.74
CA TYR A 55 46.77 -44.34 6.40
C TYR A 55 45.94 -45.08 5.34
N SER A 56 45.82 -46.40 5.49
CA SER A 56 45.06 -47.27 4.60
C SER A 56 43.72 -47.61 5.22
N TYR A 57 42.65 -46.90 4.84
CA TYR A 57 41.30 -47.18 5.35
C TYR A 57 40.85 -48.60 5.02
N SER A 58 41.21 -49.12 3.85
CA SER A 58 40.92 -50.50 3.46
C SER A 58 41.50 -51.56 4.42
N GLU A 59 42.59 -51.24 5.13
CA GLU A 59 43.29 -52.15 6.03
C GLU A 59 42.80 -52.01 7.47
N TYR A 60 42.67 -50.78 7.94
CA TYR A 60 42.37 -50.51 9.35
C TYR A 60 40.89 -50.27 9.64
N LYS A 61 40.13 -49.77 8.65
CA LYS A 61 38.68 -49.48 8.74
C LYS A 61 38.27 -48.59 9.93
N ILE A 62 39.20 -47.79 10.46
CA ILE A 62 38.93 -46.81 11.50
C ILE A 62 38.29 -45.58 10.85
N LYS A 63 37.07 -45.26 11.26
CA LYS A 63 36.39 -44.03 10.88
C LYS A 63 36.85 -42.88 11.76
N LEU A 64 36.76 -41.67 11.22
CA LEU A 64 37.11 -40.45 11.92
C LEU A 64 35.85 -39.81 12.49
N SER A 65 35.89 -39.46 13.78
CA SER A 65 34.78 -38.79 14.45
C SER A 65 34.65 -37.36 13.95
N ALA A 66 33.47 -36.99 13.45
CA ALA A 66 33.15 -35.69 12.87
C ALA A 66 32.11 -34.95 13.72
N HIS A 67 32.45 -33.73 14.13
CA HIS A 67 31.54 -32.85 14.86
C HIS A 67 31.64 -31.41 14.34
N LEU A 68 30.55 -30.65 14.50
CA LEU A 68 30.50 -29.24 14.15
C LEU A 68 31.02 -28.40 15.33
N SER A 69 32.00 -27.55 15.07
CA SER A 69 32.49 -26.54 16.00
C SER A 69 32.39 -25.16 15.34
N GLU A 70 31.52 -24.31 15.88
CA GLU A 70 31.15 -23.02 15.28
C GLU A 70 30.62 -23.17 13.84
N GLN A 71 31.46 -22.98 12.82
CA GLN A 71 31.14 -23.13 11.39
C GLN A 71 32.07 -24.10 10.66
N GLU A 72 33.00 -24.73 11.36
CA GLU A 72 33.94 -25.70 10.79
C GLU A 72 33.57 -27.12 11.23
N ILE A 73 33.75 -28.07 10.33
CA ILE A 73 33.65 -29.49 10.65
C ILE A 73 35.02 -29.96 11.11
N ILE A 74 35.10 -30.36 12.37
CA ILE A 74 36.30 -30.94 12.95
C ILE A 74 36.17 -32.45 12.87
N VAL A 75 37.12 -33.05 12.18
CA VAL A 75 37.25 -34.49 12.02
C VAL A 75 38.50 -34.93 12.77
N SER A 76 38.38 -35.89 13.68
CA SER A 76 39.51 -36.32 14.48
C SER A 76 39.41 -37.78 14.90
N GLU A 77 40.58 -38.38 15.13
CA GLU A 77 40.68 -39.71 15.73
C GLU A 77 42.03 -39.87 16.45
N LYS A 78 42.05 -40.65 17.53
CA LYS A 78 43.25 -40.88 18.34
C LYS A 78 43.92 -42.20 17.99
N GLY A 79 45.25 -42.20 18.02
CA GLY A 79 46.06 -43.40 17.82
C GLY A 79 45.84 -44.09 16.47
N MET A 80 45.66 -43.33 15.39
CA MET A 80 45.54 -43.91 14.05
C MET A 80 46.88 -44.52 13.58
N PRO A 81 46.88 -45.75 13.04
CA PRO A 81 48.07 -46.39 12.51
C PRO A 81 48.43 -45.84 11.12
N PHE A 82 49.45 -44.98 11.07
CA PHE A 82 50.04 -44.51 9.82
C PHE A 82 51.31 -45.30 9.51
N ARG A 83 51.46 -45.71 8.25
CA ARG A 83 52.72 -46.22 7.72
C ARG A 83 53.58 -45.05 7.28
N VAL A 84 54.76 -44.92 7.87
CA VAL A 84 55.76 -43.94 7.47
C VAL A 84 56.69 -44.60 6.47
N ILE A 85 56.59 -44.17 5.22
CA ILE A 85 57.37 -44.68 4.10
C ILE A 85 58.46 -43.67 3.79
N SER A 86 59.70 -44.13 3.79
CA SER A 86 60.90 -43.40 3.40
C SER A 86 61.71 -44.25 2.42
N SER A 87 62.69 -43.66 1.74
CA SER A 87 63.43 -44.29 0.63
C SER A 87 64.01 -45.68 0.97
N ASN A 88 64.31 -45.96 2.25
CA ASN A 88 64.91 -47.22 2.70
C ASN A 88 64.20 -47.86 3.92
N SER A 89 63.05 -47.36 4.38
CA SER A 89 62.35 -47.96 5.53
C SER A 89 60.85 -47.70 5.54
N GLU A 90 60.09 -48.71 5.97
CA GLU A 90 58.67 -48.64 6.28
C GLU A 90 58.51 -48.96 7.77
N ARG A 91 57.85 -48.09 8.52
CA ARG A 91 57.51 -48.31 9.92
C ARG A 91 56.09 -47.87 10.22
N GLU A 92 55.46 -48.52 11.17
CA GLU A 92 54.15 -48.11 11.68
C GLU A 92 54.31 -47.08 12.80
N SER A 93 53.47 -46.05 12.80
CA SER A 93 53.42 -45.00 13.81
C SER A 93 51.97 -44.73 14.15
N PHE A 94 51.66 -44.67 15.45
CA PHE A 94 50.33 -44.32 15.93
C PHE A 94 50.26 -42.80 16.13
N VAL A 95 49.27 -42.16 15.52
CA VAL A 95 49.19 -40.70 15.41
C VAL A 95 47.78 -40.25 15.74
N ASP A 96 47.66 -39.23 16.60
CA ASP A 96 46.41 -38.51 16.79
C ASP A 96 46.22 -37.56 15.61
N PHE A 97 45.10 -37.69 14.91
CA PHE A 97 44.78 -36.95 13.71
C PHE A 97 43.65 -35.94 13.99
N GLU A 98 43.82 -34.70 13.55
CA GLU A 98 42.76 -33.68 13.52
C GLU A 98 42.79 -32.98 12.16
N LEU A 99 41.61 -32.76 11.58
CA LEU A 99 41.41 -32.04 10.34
C LEU A 99 40.20 -31.13 10.49
N ARG A 100 40.37 -29.86 10.14
CA ARG A 100 39.32 -28.84 10.11
C ARG A 100 39.04 -28.49 8.67
N MET A 101 37.78 -28.53 8.30
CA MET A 101 37.32 -28.21 6.96
C MET A 101 36.00 -27.46 7.00
N ASP A 102 35.75 -26.68 5.95
CA ASP A 102 34.43 -26.12 5.74
C ASP A 102 33.45 -27.19 5.22
N ILE A 103 32.21 -26.76 5.03
CA ILE A 103 31.13 -27.65 4.61
C ILE A 103 31.23 -28.06 3.14
N ASP A 104 31.77 -27.21 2.28
CA ASP A 104 31.88 -27.46 0.85
C ASP A 104 32.92 -28.55 0.63
N ASP A 105 34.04 -28.46 1.33
CA ASP A 105 35.10 -29.46 1.38
C ASP A 105 34.57 -30.79 1.92
N PHE A 106 33.89 -30.76 3.06
CA PHE A 106 33.30 -31.96 3.65
C PHE A 106 32.31 -32.62 2.69
N SER A 107 31.37 -31.85 2.13
CA SER A 107 30.36 -32.33 1.18
C SER A 107 30.99 -32.88 -0.10
N TYR A 108 32.03 -32.21 -0.61
CA TYR A 108 32.77 -32.67 -1.78
C TYR A 108 33.47 -33.99 -1.52
N ILE A 109 34.18 -34.13 -0.40
CA ILE A 109 34.85 -35.38 -0.02
C ILE A 109 33.82 -36.49 0.10
N CYS A 110 32.71 -36.23 0.79
CA CYS A 110 31.61 -37.18 0.99
C CYS A 110 31.04 -37.70 -0.35
N ARG A 111 30.81 -36.82 -1.34
CA ARG A 111 30.28 -37.18 -2.67
C ARG A 111 31.27 -37.98 -3.52
N ASN A 112 32.58 -37.78 -3.32
CA ASN A 112 33.63 -38.37 -4.15
C ASN A 112 34.33 -39.59 -3.52
N GLN A 113 33.98 -39.93 -2.27
CA GLN A 113 34.45 -41.15 -1.61
C GLN A 113 33.60 -42.37 -2.00
N ARG A 114 34.27 -43.48 -2.33
CA ARG A 114 33.63 -44.80 -2.48
C ARG A 114 33.32 -45.42 -1.13
N GLU A 115 34.22 -45.23 -0.16
CA GLU A 115 34.03 -45.66 1.21
C GLU A 115 34.07 -44.44 2.12
N PHE A 116 32.96 -44.20 2.80
CA PHE A 116 32.80 -43.06 3.69
C PHE A 116 33.60 -43.27 4.97
N ILE A 117 34.60 -42.40 5.21
CA ILE A 117 35.52 -42.53 6.34
C ILE A 117 35.12 -41.71 7.57
N PHE A 118 34.08 -40.89 7.48
CA PHE A 118 33.63 -40.07 8.59
C PHE A 118 32.50 -40.76 9.36
N GLU A 119 32.49 -40.56 10.67
CA GLU A 119 31.42 -40.98 11.57
C GLU A 119 30.97 -39.76 12.36
N ILE A 120 29.70 -39.40 12.25
CA ILE A 120 29.15 -38.28 13.01
C ILE A 120 28.95 -38.75 14.45
N ASP A 121 29.26 -37.89 15.43
CA ASP A 121 29.05 -38.18 16.85
C ASP A 121 27.68 -38.83 17.12
N GLU A 122 27.64 -39.81 18.04
CA GLU A 122 26.46 -40.59 18.34
C GLU A 122 25.24 -39.70 18.65
N ASN A 123 24.12 -39.95 17.97
CA ASN A 123 22.84 -39.22 18.04
C ASN A 123 22.81 -37.82 17.41
N GLN A 124 23.86 -37.41 16.68
CA GLN A 124 23.87 -36.13 15.95
C GLN A 124 23.71 -36.34 14.44
N SER A 125 23.16 -35.32 13.78
CA SER A 125 23.09 -35.16 12.32
C SER A 125 23.58 -33.76 11.99
N LEU A 126 24.24 -33.61 10.84
CA LEU A 126 24.53 -32.29 10.28
C LEU A 126 23.41 -31.92 9.31
N PHE A 127 22.85 -30.73 9.48
CA PHE A 127 21.77 -30.19 8.68
C PHE A 127 22.23 -28.93 7.97
N VAL A 128 22.16 -28.96 6.65
CA VAL A 128 22.67 -27.93 5.76
C VAL A 128 21.52 -27.28 5.02
N ILE A 129 21.53 -25.95 4.95
CA ILE A 129 20.54 -25.15 4.22
C ILE A 129 21.26 -24.36 3.13
N ASP A 130 20.87 -24.58 1.87
CA ASP A 130 21.38 -23.91 0.67
C ASP A 130 22.91 -23.90 0.52
N GLU A 131 23.59 -24.90 1.08
CA GLU A 131 25.07 -25.02 1.10
C GLU A 131 25.78 -23.88 1.87
N GLU A 132 25.03 -22.96 2.51
CA GLU A 132 25.59 -21.81 3.22
C GLU A 132 25.57 -21.95 4.75
N LYS A 133 24.56 -22.64 5.30
CA LYS A 133 24.34 -22.70 6.75
C LYS A 133 24.33 -24.13 7.25
N ILE A 134 25.09 -24.39 8.30
CA ILE A 134 25.19 -25.70 8.93
C ILE A 134 24.74 -25.69 10.39
N PHE A 135 24.10 -26.77 10.80
CA PHE A 135 23.65 -26.98 12.15
C PHE A 135 23.90 -28.44 12.56
N SER A 136 24.22 -28.67 13.83
CA SER A 136 24.26 -30.00 14.43
C SER A 136 23.05 -30.21 15.32
N GLY A 137 22.44 -31.39 15.25
CA GLY A 137 21.27 -31.72 16.04
C GLY A 137 20.65 -33.07 15.70
N GLY A 138 19.52 -33.36 16.33
CA GLY A 138 18.74 -34.56 16.05
C GLY A 138 17.80 -34.36 14.87
N ILE A 139 17.57 -35.41 14.08
CA ILE A 139 16.49 -35.46 13.10
C ILE A 139 15.42 -36.44 13.55
N ASN A 140 14.20 -35.93 13.71
CA ASN A 140 13.02 -36.72 14.00
C ASN A 140 12.12 -36.76 12.77
N ARG A 141 11.35 -37.84 12.66
CA ARG A 141 10.30 -37.99 11.64
C ARG A 141 8.93 -37.92 12.27
N ASP A 142 8.03 -37.25 11.58
CA ASP A 142 6.60 -37.27 11.84
C ASP A 142 5.89 -37.87 10.62
N HIS A 143 4.57 -38.02 10.69
CA HIS A 143 3.73 -38.57 9.62
C HIS A 143 3.75 -37.74 8.33
N GLU A 144 4.04 -36.44 8.39
CA GLU A 144 3.98 -35.52 7.23
C GLU A 144 5.29 -34.72 6.99
N LYS A 145 6.29 -34.84 7.88
CA LYS A 145 7.48 -33.98 7.84
C LYS A 145 8.71 -34.56 8.53
N PHE A 146 9.88 -34.06 8.14
CA PHE A 146 11.09 -34.14 8.94
C PHE A 146 11.17 -32.94 9.90
N VAL A 147 11.65 -33.18 11.11
CA VAL A 147 11.91 -32.15 12.11
C VAL A 147 13.36 -32.24 12.54
N PHE A 148 14.15 -31.24 12.16
CA PHE A 148 15.49 -31.06 12.71
C PHE A 148 15.42 -30.23 13.99
N ALA A 149 16.15 -30.62 15.03
CA ALA A 149 16.27 -29.89 16.28
C ALA A 149 17.72 -29.87 16.79
N GLY A 150 18.31 -28.68 16.90
CA GLY A 150 19.69 -28.47 17.34
C GLY A 150 19.85 -27.15 18.09
N GLY A 151 20.16 -27.22 19.40
CA GLY A 151 20.25 -26.03 20.25
C GLY A 151 18.95 -25.21 20.26
N LYS A 152 19.00 -23.96 19.79
CA LYS A 152 17.82 -23.07 19.64
C LYS A 152 17.11 -23.22 18.29
N ASN A 153 17.72 -23.94 17.34
CA ASN A 153 17.25 -24.05 15.97
C ASN A 153 16.31 -25.24 15.82
N ARG A 154 15.20 -25.02 15.10
CA ARG A 154 14.23 -26.05 14.75
C ARG A 154 13.74 -25.79 13.33
N PHE A 155 13.91 -26.77 12.45
CA PHE A 155 13.49 -26.67 11.05
C PHE A 155 12.51 -27.80 10.72
N GLU A 156 11.46 -27.47 9.99
CA GLU A 156 10.42 -28.42 9.59
C GLU A 156 10.36 -28.52 8.07
N ILE A 157 10.60 -29.73 7.55
CA ILE A 157 10.58 -30.03 6.13
C ILE A 157 9.38 -30.94 5.84
N TYR A 158 8.32 -30.35 5.31
CA TYR A 158 7.13 -31.09 4.90
C TYR A 158 7.42 -31.94 3.68
N TYR A 159 6.93 -33.17 3.68
CA TYR A 159 7.16 -34.09 2.57
C TYR A 159 6.59 -33.56 1.25
N ASP A 160 5.43 -32.91 1.28
CA ASP A 160 4.77 -32.26 0.13
C ASP A 160 5.58 -31.08 -0.48
N ASP A 161 6.58 -30.56 0.23
CA ASP A 161 7.47 -29.51 -0.26
C ASP A 161 8.72 -30.07 -0.98
N ILE A 162 8.96 -31.38 -0.91
CA ILE A 162 10.09 -32.05 -1.54
C ILE A 162 9.74 -32.42 -2.97
N GLU A 163 10.50 -31.88 -3.93
CA GLU A 163 10.30 -32.18 -5.36
C GLU A 163 11.18 -33.33 -5.84
N ARG A 164 12.39 -33.43 -5.25
CA ARG A 164 13.38 -34.46 -5.55
C ARG A 164 14.22 -34.74 -4.32
N PHE A 165 14.68 -35.98 -4.19
CA PHE A 165 15.68 -36.35 -3.20
C PHE A 165 16.72 -37.28 -3.80
N MET A 166 17.86 -37.37 -3.13
CA MET A 166 18.96 -38.26 -3.48
C MET A 166 19.65 -38.73 -2.20
N ILE A 167 20.02 -40.01 -2.13
CA ILE A 167 20.80 -40.56 -1.01
C ILE A 167 22.10 -41.12 -1.56
N GLU A 168 23.21 -40.58 -1.09
CA GLU A 168 24.57 -40.99 -1.45
C GLU A 168 25.36 -41.25 -0.17
N GLY A 169 25.63 -42.53 0.13
CA GLY A 169 26.29 -42.92 1.37
C GLY A 169 25.55 -42.40 2.61
N ASN A 170 26.24 -41.61 3.42
CA ASN A 170 25.73 -41.00 4.67
C ASN A 170 25.12 -39.60 4.45
N MET A 171 24.83 -39.22 3.21
CA MET A 171 24.22 -37.94 2.86
C MET A 171 22.86 -38.14 2.19
N MET A 172 21.87 -37.36 2.59
CA MET A 172 20.58 -37.22 1.93
C MET A 172 20.40 -35.77 1.48
N THR A 173 20.20 -35.55 0.18
CA THR A 173 19.95 -34.24 -0.40
C THR A 173 18.48 -34.11 -0.78
N LEU A 174 17.83 -33.02 -0.37
CA LEU A 174 16.45 -32.68 -0.68
C LEU A 174 16.43 -31.38 -1.50
N LYS A 175 15.68 -31.39 -2.61
CA LYS A 175 15.43 -30.20 -3.43
C LYS A 175 13.94 -29.87 -3.41
N GLY A 176 13.64 -28.60 -3.22
CA GLY A 176 12.28 -28.08 -3.09
C GLY A 176 12.28 -26.61 -2.74
N TYR A 177 11.20 -26.12 -2.11
CA TYR A 177 11.10 -24.74 -1.63
C TYR A 177 10.59 -24.74 -0.19
N PHE A 178 11.52 -24.88 0.75
CA PHE A 178 11.26 -25.13 2.16
C PHE A 178 11.17 -23.82 2.94
N HIS A 179 10.05 -23.59 3.61
CA HIS A 179 9.84 -22.36 4.38
C HIS A 179 10.32 -22.53 5.82
N MET A 180 11.39 -21.81 6.17
CA MET A 180 11.94 -21.74 7.52
C MET A 180 11.30 -20.55 8.25
N GLU A 181 10.23 -20.83 8.99
CA GLU A 181 9.28 -19.82 9.48
C GLU A 181 9.92 -18.77 10.41
N ARG A 182 10.81 -19.19 11.33
CA ARG A 182 11.46 -18.29 12.29
C ARG A 182 12.40 -17.30 11.62
N GLU A 183 13.09 -17.75 10.59
CA GLU A 183 14.09 -16.96 9.88
C GLU A 183 13.47 -16.21 8.68
N SER A 184 12.23 -16.56 8.32
CA SER A 184 11.55 -16.10 7.08
C SER A 184 12.41 -16.34 5.84
N ILE A 185 13.01 -17.54 5.74
CA ILE A 185 13.86 -17.94 4.62
C ILE A 185 13.14 -19.01 3.80
N ILE A 186 13.27 -18.96 2.48
CA ILE A 186 12.90 -20.05 1.58
C ILE A 186 14.16 -20.75 1.11
N ALA A 187 14.39 -21.96 1.63
CA ALA A 187 15.52 -22.78 1.23
C ALA A 187 15.19 -23.60 -0.02
N ARG A 188 16.14 -23.69 -0.95
CA ARG A 188 16.00 -24.46 -2.19
C ARG A 188 16.55 -25.88 -2.05
N THR A 189 17.60 -26.03 -1.25
CA THR A 189 18.26 -27.31 -1.00
C THR A 189 18.48 -27.51 0.49
N VAL A 190 18.22 -28.71 0.96
CA VAL A 190 18.55 -29.16 2.31
C VAL A 190 19.39 -30.43 2.21
N GLN A 191 20.50 -30.50 2.95
CA GLN A 191 21.31 -31.72 3.04
C GLN A 191 21.34 -32.21 4.48
N ILE A 192 21.22 -33.51 4.65
CA ILE A 192 21.24 -34.18 5.95
C ILE A 192 22.36 -35.21 5.92
N PHE A 193 23.36 -35.03 6.77
CA PHE A 193 24.39 -36.03 7.01
C PHE A 193 24.09 -36.80 8.29
N ASN A 194 24.06 -38.12 8.19
CA ASN A 194 23.77 -39.02 9.30
C ASN A 194 24.42 -40.40 9.06
N ASN A 195 24.86 -41.07 10.13
CA ASN A 195 25.46 -42.41 10.03
C ASN A 195 24.51 -43.49 9.47
N ASN A 196 23.19 -43.22 9.43
CA ASN A 196 22.17 -44.14 8.95
C ASN A 196 21.09 -43.44 8.10
N THR A 197 21.51 -42.60 7.15
CA THR A 197 20.61 -41.85 6.24
C THR A 197 19.53 -42.68 5.57
N LYS A 198 19.83 -43.94 5.19
CA LYS A 198 18.84 -44.84 4.55
C LYS A 198 17.63 -45.16 5.44
N ARG A 199 17.73 -45.00 6.76
CA ARG A 199 16.62 -45.21 7.71
C ARG A 199 15.83 -43.93 8.01
N ILE A 200 16.29 -42.77 7.52
CA ILE A 200 15.60 -41.49 7.73
C ILE A 200 14.28 -41.44 6.96
N PRO A 201 14.23 -41.73 5.64
CA PRO A 201 12.97 -41.73 4.91
C PRO A 201 11.95 -42.73 5.49
N PRO A 202 10.65 -42.39 5.54
CA PRO A 202 9.60 -43.36 5.82
C PRO A 202 9.45 -44.40 4.69
N ALA A 203 8.68 -45.46 4.95
CA ALA A 203 8.32 -46.42 3.92
C ALA A 203 7.46 -45.74 2.82
N GLY A 204 7.70 -46.07 1.55
CA GLY A 204 6.98 -45.47 0.41
C GLY A 204 7.38 -44.04 0.07
N PHE A 205 8.44 -43.49 0.69
CA PHE A 205 8.87 -42.10 0.51
C PHE A 205 9.18 -41.72 -0.94
N GLU A 206 9.76 -42.65 -1.71
CA GLU A 206 10.10 -42.42 -3.12
C GLU A 206 8.86 -42.24 -4.00
N GLU A 207 7.85 -43.09 -3.83
CA GLU A 207 6.58 -43.01 -4.53
C GLU A 207 5.85 -41.70 -4.18
N MET A 208 5.79 -41.36 -2.89
CA MET A 208 5.20 -40.10 -2.40
C MET A 208 5.85 -38.87 -3.07
N ILE A 209 7.18 -38.78 -3.11
CA ILE A 209 7.86 -37.64 -3.77
C ILE A 209 7.66 -37.65 -5.28
N SER A 210 7.58 -38.82 -5.90
CA SER A 210 7.37 -38.92 -7.34
C SER A 210 6.04 -38.32 -7.78
N GLU A 211 5.00 -38.46 -6.95
CA GLU A 211 3.64 -37.96 -7.15
C GLU A 211 3.45 -36.50 -6.72
N ASN A 212 4.36 -35.95 -5.90
CA ASN A 212 4.27 -34.57 -5.45
C ASN A 212 4.21 -33.58 -6.63
N PRO A 213 3.33 -32.56 -6.57
CA PRO A 213 3.36 -31.46 -7.52
C PRO A 213 4.70 -30.71 -7.40
N LYS A 214 5.20 -30.19 -8.53
CA LYS A 214 6.53 -29.56 -8.63
C LYS A 214 6.40 -28.16 -9.20
N ILE A 215 7.09 -27.21 -8.58
CA ILE A 215 7.34 -25.87 -9.11
C ILE A 215 8.46 -25.95 -10.15
N GLY A 216 9.47 -26.81 -9.93
CA GLY A 216 10.64 -26.95 -10.80
C GLY A 216 11.78 -26.02 -10.39
N ASN A 217 12.83 -25.96 -11.21
CA ASN A 217 14.04 -25.19 -10.90
C ASN A 217 13.85 -23.71 -11.27
N MET A 218 13.83 -22.84 -10.26
CA MET A 218 13.90 -21.40 -10.47
C MET A 218 15.36 -20.93 -10.65
N PRO A 219 15.60 -19.86 -11.42
CA PRO A 219 16.91 -19.21 -11.54
C PRO A 219 17.50 -18.87 -10.17
N GLN A 220 18.83 -19.02 -9.99
CA GLN A 220 19.50 -18.82 -8.70
C GLN A 220 19.33 -17.40 -8.17
N GLU A 221 19.32 -16.43 -9.08
CA GLU A 221 19.13 -15.01 -8.83
C GLU A 221 17.69 -14.61 -8.46
N SER A 222 16.71 -15.51 -8.57
CA SER A 222 15.33 -15.23 -8.14
C SER A 222 15.26 -15.03 -6.63
N LYS A 223 14.66 -13.92 -6.20
CA LYS A 223 14.37 -13.66 -4.79
C LYS A 223 13.03 -14.30 -4.44
N ILE A 224 12.99 -15.18 -3.44
CA ILE A 224 11.80 -15.95 -3.10
C ILE A 224 11.47 -15.73 -1.62
N VAL A 225 10.23 -15.35 -1.34
CA VAL A 225 9.75 -15.16 0.03
C VAL A 225 8.40 -15.83 0.23
N PHE A 226 8.03 -15.96 1.51
CA PHE A 226 6.71 -16.44 1.90
C PHE A 226 5.70 -15.29 2.01
N GLY A 227 4.47 -15.54 1.60
CA GLY A 227 3.35 -14.61 1.79
C GLY A 227 2.02 -15.33 1.94
N ARG A 228 0.94 -14.55 2.12
CA ARG A 228 -0.43 -15.05 2.06
C ARG A 228 -1.27 -14.22 1.11
N ILE A 229 -2.05 -14.89 0.26
CA ILE A 229 -2.95 -14.24 -0.69
C ILE A 229 -4.41 -14.35 -0.25
N THR A 230 -5.16 -13.26 -0.39
CA THR A 230 -6.62 -13.22 -0.24
C THR A 230 -7.22 -12.44 -1.40
N GLY A 231 -8.29 -12.95 -2.02
CA GLY A 231 -8.92 -12.31 -3.19
C GLY A 231 -9.18 -13.28 -4.32
N SER A 232 -9.51 -12.75 -5.51
CA SER A 232 -9.73 -13.53 -6.72
C SER A 232 -8.54 -13.38 -7.66
N ALA A 233 -7.94 -14.49 -8.08
CA ALA A 233 -6.87 -14.48 -9.06
C ALA A 233 -6.90 -15.77 -9.90
N GLY A 234 -6.69 -15.64 -11.22
CA GLY A 234 -6.67 -16.79 -12.12
C GLY A 234 -7.99 -17.59 -12.13
N GLY A 235 -9.11 -16.94 -11.82
CA GLY A 235 -10.44 -17.57 -11.72
C GLY A 235 -10.72 -18.35 -10.43
N PHE A 236 -9.81 -18.32 -9.45
CA PHE A 236 -9.98 -18.96 -8.15
C PHE A 236 -10.05 -17.95 -7.02
N ASP A 237 -10.79 -18.32 -5.97
CA ASP A 237 -10.91 -17.51 -4.76
C ASP A 237 -9.98 -18.03 -3.66
N TYR A 238 -9.11 -17.15 -3.18
CA TYR A 238 -8.16 -17.46 -2.12
C TYR A 238 -8.57 -16.77 -0.82
N LYS A 239 -8.44 -17.51 0.28
CA LYS A 239 -8.69 -17.03 1.64
C LYS A 239 -7.45 -17.27 2.48
N SER A 240 -6.63 -16.22 2.66
CA SER A 240 -5.38 -16.27 3.42
C SER A 240 -4.50 -17.49 3.07
N SER A 241 -4.43 -17.80 1.76
CA SER A 241 -3.76 -19.01 1.28
C SER A 241 -2.25 -18.78 1.22
N ASN A 242 -1.47 -19.76 1.67
CA ASN A 242 -0.01 -19.68 1.68
C ASN A 242 0.55 -19.66 0.24
N VAL A 243 1.41 -18.69 -0.05
CA VAL A 243 2.04 -18.50 -1.36
C VAL A 243 3.54 -18.29 -1.23
N LEU A 244 4.25 -18.62 -2.30
CA LEU A 244 5.59 -18.12 -2.57
C LEU A 244 5.48 -16.91 -3.49
N VAL A 245 6.18 -15.84 -3.12
CA VAL A 245 6.28 -14.61 -3.91
C VAL A 245 7.70 -14.57 -4.46
N VAL A 246 7.81 -14.61 -5.78
CA VAL A 246 9.09 -14.68 -6.49
C VAL A 246 9.30 -13.40 -7.26
N ARG A 247 10.46 -12.78 -7.12
CA ARG A 247 10.92 -11.71 -8.01
C ARG A 247 12.02 -12.23 -8.91
N TYR A 248 11.82 -12.07 -10.21
CA TYR A 248 12.80 -12.44 -11.23
C TYR A 248 12.60 -11.60 -12.49
N ASP A 249 13.67 -11.08 -13.08
CA ASP A 249 13.65 -10.39 -14.38
C ASP A 249 12.51 -9.35 -14.53
N ASN A 250 12.43 -8.40 -13.59
CA ASN A 250 11.39 -7.37 -13.51
C ASN A 250 9.95 -7.90 -13.50
N LYS A 251 9.74 -9.13 -13.01
CA LYS A 251 8.43 -9.73 -12.81
C LYS A 251 8.25 -10.22 -11.39
N PHE A 252 6.99 -10.17 -10.95
CA PHE A 252 6.52 -10.93 -9.80
C PHE A 252 5.82 -12.20 -10.28
N ILE A 253 6.05 -13.30 -9.58
CA ILE A 253 5.39 -14.58 -9.79
C ILE A 253 4.85 -15.05 -8.44
N ILE A 254 3.54 -15.26 -8.37
CA ILE A 254 2.85 -15.72 -7.16
C ILE A 254 2.50 -17.19 -7.36
N ILE A 255 2.99 -18.06 -6.49
CA ILE A 255 2.80 -19.51 -6.61
C ILE A 255 2.09 -20.02 -5.36
N ASN A 256 1.05 -20.82 -5.55
CA ASN A 256 0.35 -21.46 -4.43
C ASN A 256 1.27 -22.50 -3.78
N LYS A 257 1.55 -22.37 -2.49
CA LYS A 257 2.48 -23.31 -1.80
C LYS A 257 1.93 -24.74 -1.74
N LYS A 258 0.61 -24.94 -1.70
CA LYS A 258 0.00 -26.27 -1.64
C LYS A 258 -0.08 -26.94 -3.01
N THR A 259 -0.62 -26.25 -4.02
CA THR A 259 -0.84 -26.83 -5.35
C THR A 259 0.36 -26.71 -6.27
N LYS A 260 1.37 -25.91 -5.89
CA LYS A 260 2.59 -25.59 -6.66
C LYS A 260 2.33 -24.93 -8.02
N ARG A 261 1.09 -24.52 -8.29
CA ARG A 261 0.71 -23.82 -9.52
C ARG A 261 0.91 -22.32 -9.37
N THR A 262 1.38 -21.69 -10.44
CA THR A 262 1.39 -20.23 -10.58
C THR A 262 -0.04 -19.71 -10.53
N ILE A 263 -0.30 -18.79 -9.59
CA ILE A 263 -1.56 -18.06 -9.45
C ILE A 263 -1.56 -16.87 -10.40
N SER A 264 -0.48 -16.09 -10.40
CA SER A 264 -0.32 -14.92 -11.25
C SER A 264 1.16 -14.68 -11.56
N SER A 265 1.43 -14.11 -12.72
CA SER A 265 2.76 -13.65 -13.14
C SER A 265 2.61 -12.33 -13.89
N PHE A 266 3.29 -11.29 -13.41
CA PHE A 266 3.10 -9.95 -13.94
C PHE A 266 4.38 -9.12 -13.91
N ASP A 267 4.46 -8.19 -14.86
CA ASP A 267 5.52 -7.22 -14.99
C ASP A 267 5.35 -6.12 -13.94
N ILE A 268 6.43 -5.80 -13.23
CA ILE A 268 6.44 -4.81 -12.15
C ILE A 268 5.92 -3.46 -12.66
N HIS A 269 6.33 -3.03 -13.86
CA HIS A 269 6.02 -1.71 -14.41
C HIS A 269 4.61 -1.62 -15.02
N LYS A 270 3.94 -2.74 -15.23
CA LYS A 270 2.55 -2.80 -15.75
C LYS A 270 1.53 -3.14 -14.68
N SER A 271 1.99 -3.47 -13.47
CA SER A 271 1.15 -3.70 -12.31
C SER A 271 0.90 -2.42 -11.53
N GLY A 272 0.01 -2.47 -10.55
CA GLY A 272 -0.20 -1.40 -9.60
C GLY A 272 -0.33 -1.93 -8.18
N ILE A 273 0.15 -1.17 -7.20
CA ILE A 273 0.01 -1.54 -5.77
C ILE A 273 -0.59 -0.42 -4.91
N VAL A 274 -1.14 -0.81 -3.76
CA VAL A 274 -1.55 0.08 -2.66
C VAL A 274 -1.13 -0.57 -1.34
N ARG A 275 -0.25 0.09 -0.56
CA ARG A 275 0.30 -0.47 0.70
C ARG A 275 -0.50 -0.05 1.93
N ASN A 276 -0.91 -1.03 2.73
CA ASN A 276 -1.56 -0.84 4.03
C ASN A 276 -0.85 -1.71 5.10
N GLY A 277 0.20 -1.16 5.71
CA GLY A 277 1.03 -1.91 6.66
C GLY A 277 1.67 -3.14 5.99
N ASN A 278 1.42 -4.33 6.53
CA ASN A 278 1.95 -5.60 6.00
C ASN A 278 1.08 -6.20 4.88
N GLU A 279 -0.04 -5.54 4.55
CA GLU A 279 -0.90 -5.93 3.44
C GLU A 279 -0.65 -5.01 2.24
N THR A 280 -0.51 -5.62 1.07
CA THR A 280 -0.35 -4.95 -0.21
C THR A 280 -1.52 -5.36 -1.09
N ILE A 281 -2.33 -4.40 -1.52
CA ILE A 281 -3.27 -4.64 -2.61
C ILE A 281 -2.48 -4.59 -3.90
N VAL A 282 -2.64 -5.61 -4.74
CA VAL A 282 -1.93 -5.80 -6.01
C VAL A 282 -2.95 -5.88 -7.13
N TYR A 283 -2.76 -5.08 -8.16
CA TYR A 283 -3.40 -5.19 -9.45
C TYR A 283 -2.37 -5.65 -10.48
N ASP A 284 -2.55 -6.84 -11.03
CA ASP A 284 -1.58 -7.43 -11.97
C ASP A 284 -1.86 -7.08 -13.45
N GLY A 285 -2.89 -6.27 -13.71
CA GLY A 285 -3.41 -5.91 -15.03
C GLY A 285 -4.70 -6.64 -15.41
N GLU A 286 -5.04 -7.74 -14.73
CA GLU A 286 -6.27 -8.52 -14.95
C GLU A 286 -6.99 -8.81 -13.62
N ASN A 287 -6.23 -9.25 -12.62
CA ASN A 287 -6.69 -9.65 -11.30
C ASN A 287 -6.33 -8.60 -10.25
N ILE A 288 -7.16 -8.53 -9.20
CA ILE A 288 -6.89 -7.75 -8.00
C ILE A 288 -6.96 -8.66 -6.78
N PHE A 289 -5.94 -8.58 -5.94
CA PHE A 289 -5.87 -9.38 -4.72
C PHE A 289 -5.05 -8.69 -3.66
N ARG A 290 -5.17 -9.18 -2.44
CA ARG A 290 -4.40 -8.72 -1.29
C ARG A 290 -3.31 -9.73 -0.97
N LEU A 291 -2.09 -9.23 -0.85
CA LEU A 291 -0.90 -9.99 -0.52
C LEU A 291 -0.38 -9.53 0.85
N TYR A 292 -0.33 -10.45 1.81
CA TYR A 292 0.32 -10.23 3.09
C TYR A 292 1.76 -10.73 3.05
N MET A 293 2.69 -9.87 3.46
CA MET A 293 4.11 -10.18 3.65
C MET A 293 4.63 -9.44 4.88
N ASN A 294 5.57 -10.02 5.62
CA ASN A 294 6.24 -9.29 6.71
C ASN A 294 7.24 -8.27 6.13
N ASP A 295 7.70 -7.32 6.97
CA ASP A 295 8.58 -6.23 6.54
C ASP A 295 9.86 -6.72 5.86
N LYS A 296 10.48 -7.77 6.40
CA LYS A 296 11.68 -8.39 5.82
C LYS A 296 11.41 -8.94 4.41
N ASN A 297 10.27 -9.59 4.19
CA ASN A 297 9.91 -10.16 2.90
C ASN A 297 9.56 -9.08 1.87
N ILE A 298 8.95 -7.98 2.32
CA ILE A 298 8.70 -6.79 1.49
C ILE A 298 10.03 -6.19 1.02
N GLU A 299 10.99 -6.02 1.91
CA GLU A 299 12.32 -5.51 1.59
C GLU A 299 13.08 -6.42 0.61
N VAL A 300 13.08 -7.73 0.87
CA VAL A 300 13.76 -8.71 -0.01
C VAL A 300 13.15 -8.70 -1.41
N THR A 301 11.82 -8.74 -1.53
CA THR A 301 11.14 -8.73 -2.83
C THR A 301 11.17 -7.36 -3.50
N ALA A 302 11.39 -6.28 -2.74
CA ALA A 302 11.21 -4.91 -3.18
C ALA A 302 9.89 -4.73 -3.94
N ILE A 303 8.78 -5.25 -3.37
CA ILE A 303 7.45 -5.14 -4.00
C ILE A 303 7.03 -3.69 -4.24
N ASP A 304 7.56 -2.77 -3.43
CA ASP A 304 7.34 -1.33 -3.54
C ASP A 304 7.93 -0.69 -4.81
N ASP A 305 8.70 -1.43 -5.61
CA ASP A 305 9.15 -0.99 -6.94
C ASP A 305 8.01 -0.95 -7.98
N ALA A 306 6.89 -1.64 -7.72
CA ALA A 306 5.70 -1.54 -8.54
C ALA A 306 5.05 -0.15 -8.36
N PRO A 307 4.55 0.49 -9.44
CA PRO A 307 3.93 1.79 -9.33
C PRO A 307 2.60 1.71 -8.56
N GLU A 308 2.09 2.85 -8.13
CA GLU A 308 0.77 2.91 -7.52
C GLU A 308 -0.33 2.54 -8.52
N ILE A 309 -1.41 1.93 -8.04
CA ILE A 309 -2.60 1.69 -8.87
C ILE A 309 -3.08 3.03 -9.42
N ASN A 310 -3.10 3.18 -10.75
CA ASN A 310 -3.50 4.43 -11.42
C ASN A 310 -4.93 4.39 -12.01
N THR A 311 -5.57 3.22 -12.06
CA THR A 311 -6.93 3.09 -12.58
C THR A 311 -7.98 3.55 -11.57
N ASN A 312 -9.16 3.94 -12.07
CA ASN A 312 -10.27 4.44 -11.26
C ASN A 312 -11.33 3.37 -10.96
N ASP A 313 -11.26 2.23 -11.64
CA ASP A 313 -12.19 1.10 -11.58
C ASP A 313 -11.87 0.08 -10.48
N ILE A 314 -10.89 0.37 -9.62
CA ILE A 314 -10.55 -0.45 -8.46
C ILE A 314 -11.01 0.28 -7.20
N ALA A 315 -11.76 -0.42 -6.38
CA ALA A 315 -12.27 0.03 -5.10
C ALA A 315 -11.81 -0.90 -3.97
N ILE A 316 -11.81 -0.40 -2.74
CA ILE A 316 -11.36 -1.17 -1.56
C ILE A 316 -12.51 -1.21 -0.57
N THR A 317 -12.93 -2.39 -0.12
CA THR A 317 -13.97 -2.49 0.91
C THR A 317 -13.46 -2.01 2.26
N ARG A 318 -14.37 -1.74 3.21
CA ARG A 318 -14.00 -1.40 4.60
C ARG A 318 -13.10 -2.46 5.27
N THR A 319 -13.20 -3.72 4.87
CA THR A 319 -12.36 -4.83 5.37
C THR A 319 -11.01 -4.95 4.64
N GLY A 320 -10.68 -3.99 3.77
CA GLY A 320 -9.43 -3.95 3.01
C GLY A 320 -9.37 -4.96 1.87
N ASN A 321 -10.51 -5.46 1.37
CA ASN A 321 -10.53 -6.35 0.22
C ASN A 321 -10.68 -5.53 -1.08
N PRO A 322 -9.84 -5.76 -2.10
CA PRO A 322 -9.99 -5.08 -3.36
C PRO A 322 -11.15 -5.68 -4.18
N VAL A 323 -11.88 -4.82 -4.87
CA VAL A 323 -12.97 -5.17 -5.80
C VAL A 323 -12.92 -4.23 -7.01
N PHE A 324 -13.46 -4.68 -8.14
CA PHE A 324 -13.68 -3.79 -9.27
C PHE A 324 -15.01 -3.06 -9.07
N ILE A 325 -15.07 -1.81 -9.52
CA ILE A 325 -16.30 -1.03 -9.59
C ILE A 325 -16.48 -0.52 -11.02
N GLU A 326 -17.62 -0.82 -11.60
CA GLU A 326 -17.99 -0.46 -12.97
C GLU A 326 -19.43 0.06 -12.98
N THR A 327 -19.77 0.85 -14.00
CA THR A 327 -21.10 1.40 -14.21
C THR A 327 -21.43 1.31 -15.70
N ASP A 328 -22.69 1.01 -16.01
CA ASP A 328 -23.23 1.03 -17.39
C ASP A 328 -24.23 2.17 -17.62
N GLY A 329 -24.31 3.14 -16.69
CA GLY A 329 -25.27 4.23 -16.69
C GLY A 329 -26.70 3.82 -16.31
N LYS A 330 -26.90 2.58 -15.82
CA LYS A 330 -28.15 2.09 -15.25
C LYS A 330 -27.93 1.39 -13.93
N ASN A 331 -26.81 0.69 -13.79
CA ASN A 331 -26.43 -0.03 -12.60
C ASN A 331 -24.95 0.20 -12.28
N ILE A 332 -24.67 0.25 -10.98
CA ILE A 332 -23.33 0.17 -10.41
C ILE A 332 -23.05 -1.29 -10.08
N TYR A 333 -21.97 -1.81 -10.64
CA TYR A 333 -21.50 -3.17 -10.43
C TYR A 333 -20.28 -3.16 -9.53
N VAL A 334 -20.39 -3.81 -8.37
CA VAL A 334 -19.24 -4.14 -7.53
C VAL A 334 -18.87 -5.58 -7.82
N LYS A 335 -17.71 -5.80 -8.43
CA LYS A 335 -17.30 -7.10 -8.96
C LYS A 335 -16.09 -7.66 -8.24
N LYS A 336 -16.08 -8.97 -8.06
CA LYS A 336 -14.95 -9.70 -7.44
C LYS A 336 -13.78 -9.86 -8.41
N ASP A 337 -14.13 -10.06 -9.67
CA ASP A 337 -13.25 -10.05 -10.85
C ASP A 337 -14.06 -9.52 -12.04
N ARG A 338 -13.44 -9.37 -13.20
CA ARG A 338 -14.08 -8.81 -14.39
C ARG A 338 -15.35 -9.56 -14.86
N LYS A 339 -15.60 -10.78 -14.39
CA LYS A 339 -16.71 -11.64 -14.83
C LYS A 339 -17.77 -11.88 -13.76
N ARG A 340 -17.46 -11.69 -12.47
CA ARG A 340 -18.33 -12.07 -11.36
C ARG A 340 -18.72 -10.87 -10.50
N ASP A 341 -20.01 -10.56 -10.50
CA ASP A 341 -20.60 -9.50 -9.69
C ASP A 341 -20.81 -9.99 -8.24
N ILE A 342 -20.45 -9.15 -7.28
CA ILE A 342 -20.76 -9.34 -5.84
C ILE A 342 -22.09 -8.64 -5.52
N LEU A 343 -22.26 -7.44 -6.06
CA LEU A 343 -23.41 -6.58 -5.84
C LEU A 343 -23.70 -5.78 -7.09
N THR A 344 -24.97 -5.70 -7.45
CA THR A 344 -25.48 -4.85 -8.52
C THR A 344 -26.49 -3.89 -7.92
N ILE A 345 -26.23 -2.59 -8.00
CA ILE A 345 -27.09 -1.53 -7.49
C ILE A 345 -27.70 -0.82 -8.68
N SER A 346 -29.02 -0.85 -8.83
CA SER A 346 -29.65 0.00 -9.86
C SER A 346 -29.56 1.47 -9.43
N GLU A 347 -29.09 2.32 -10.34
CA GLU A 347 -28.97 3.76 -10.14
C GLU A 347 -30.31 4.40 -9.78
N MET A 348 -31.44 3.81 -10.24
CA MET A 348 -32.79 4.27 -9.89
C MET A 348 -33.06 4.29 -8.37
N TYR A 349 -32.40 3.40 -7.63
CA TYR A 349 -32.58 3.30 -6.18
C TYR A 349 -31.53 4.07 -5.40
N VAL A 350 -30.48 4.59 -6.03
CA VAL A 350 -29.43 5.35 -5.34
C VAL A 350 -30.01 6.71 -4.94
N SER A 351 -30.09 6.93 -3.63
CA SER A 351 -30.62 8.16 -3.04
C SER A 351 -29.54 9.16 -2.67
N ASP A 352 -28.33 8.68 -2.33
CA ASP A 352 -27.22 9.56 -1.93
C ASP A 352 -25.85 8.89 -2.13
N ILE A 353 -24.85 9.71 -2.45
CA ILE A 353 -23.43 9.34 -2.43
C ILE A 353 -22.70 10.35 -1.56
N ASN A 354 -22.17 9.89 -0.43
CA ASN A 354 -21.49 10.75 0.53
C ASN A 354 -20.04 10.31 0.78
N ILE A 355 -19.13 11.26 0.92
CA ILE A 355 -17.71 11.02 1.23
C ILE A 355 -17.54 11.17 2.75
N ILE A 356 -17.10 10.10 3.42
CA ILE A 356 -16.87 10.03 4.88
C ILE A 356 -15.39 10.25 5.20
N ASN A 357 -15.09 10.99 6.27
CA ASN A 357 -13.73 11.21 6.77
C ASN A 357 -13.11 9.88 7.21
N ASP A 358 -12.08 9.46 6.50
CA ASP A 358 -11.26 8.30 6.83
C ASP A 358 -9.91 8.39 6.12
N ASP A 359 -8.84 8.24 6.88
CA ASP A 359 -7.46 8.39 6.40
C ASP A 359 -6.82 7.09 5.92
N SER A 360 -7.51 5.94 6.06
CA SER A 360 -6.90 4.62 5.85
C SER A 360 -6.22 4.44 4.48
N PHE A 361 -6.74 5.10 3.44
CA PHE A 361 -6.19 5.07 2.08
C PHE A 361 -6.03 6.45 1.43
N SER A 362 -6.16 7.53 2.21
CA SER A 362 -6.16 8.90 1.70
C SER A 362 -4.86 9.27 0.97
N LYS A 363 -3.73 8.72 1.44
CA LYS A 363 -2.40 8.88 0.80
C LYS A 363 -2.33 8.38 -0.65
N TYR A 364 -3.21 7.46 -1.06
CA TYR A 364 -3.28 6.94 -2.43
C TYR A 364 -4.42 7.55 -3.25
N GLY A 365 -4.99 8.65 -2.77
CA GLY A 365 -6.12 9.33 -3.44
C GLY A 365 -7.46 8.63 -3.30
N TYR A 366 -7.57 7.61 -2.44
CA TYR A 366 -8.82 6.92 -2.14
C TYR A 366 -9.55 7.63 -1.00
N LYS A 367 -10.87 7.76 -1.14
CA LYS A 367 -11.76 8.33 -0.13
C LYS A 367 -12.87 7.36 0.23
N ARG A 368 -13.17 7.25 1.51
CA ARG A 368 -14.29 6.43 1.98
C ARG A 368 -15.58 7.05 1.50
N THR A 369 -16.37 6.25 0.79
CA THR A 369 -17.60 6.69 0.13
C THR A 369 -18.73 5.78 0.56
N LYS A 370 -19.83 6.38 1.00
CA LYS A 370 -21.08 5.70 1.33
C LYS A 370 -22.07 5.92 0.19
N ILE A 371 -22.48 4.83 -0.45
CA ILE A 371 -23.52 4.83 -1.48
C ILE A 371 -24.78 4.29 -0.83
N THR A 372 -25.81 5.13 -0.71
CA THR A 372 -27.11 4.77 -0.11
C THR A 372 -28.10 4.47 -1.22
N PHE A 373 -28.80 3.33 -1.13
CA PHE A 373 -29.77 2.92 -2.14
C PHE A 373 -30.97 2.22 -1.48
N GLY A 374 -32.18 2.68 -1.79
CA GLY A 374 -33.38 2.25 -1.08
C GLY A 374 -33.24 2.43 0.44
N ASN A 375 -33.30 1.33 1.19
CA ASN A 375 -33.10 1.30 2.65
C ASN A 375 -31.72 0.74 3.05
N GLU A 376 -30.82 0.53 2.09
CA GLU A 376 -29.51 -0.09 2.29
C GLU A 376 -28.37 0.89 1.95
N TYR A 377 -27.14 0.52 2.30
CA TYR A 377 -25.96 1.27 1.90
C TYR A 377 -24.74 0.36 1.80
N ILE A 378 -23.77 0.79 1.00
CA ILE A 378 -22.42 0.23 1.02
C ILE A 378 -21.39 1.31 1.37
N GLU A 379 -20.33 0.91 2.06
CA GLU A 379 -19.17 1.75 2.33
C GLU A 379 -17.93 1.17 1.65
N ILE A 380 -17.33 1.96 0.79
CA ILE A 380 -16.20 1.53 -0.03
C ILE A 380 -15.26 2.71 -0.30
N TYR A 381 -13.96 2.43 -0.37
CA TYR A 381 -12.97 3.42 -0.74
C TYR A 381 -12.87 3.53 -2.25
N LEU A 382 -13.07 4.73 -2.78
CA LEU A 382 -13.05 5.06 -4.20
C LEU A 382 -12.07 6.18 -4.47
N LYS A 383 -11.48 6.19 -5.66
CA LYS A 383 -10.76 7.38 -6.14
C LYS A 383 -11.73 8.50 -6.45
N LYS A 384 -11.25 9.73 -6.29
CA LYS A 384 -12.04 10.96 -6.52
C LYS A 384 -12.74 10.95 -7.88
N ASP A 385 -12.02 10.63 -8.95
CA ASP A 385 -12.58 10.65 -10.30
C ASP A 385 -13.74 9.65 -10.48
N MET A 386 -13.66 8.48 -9.82
CA MET A 386 -14.75 7.50 -9.82
C MET A 386 -15.97 8.02 -9.04
N ILE A 387 -15.75 8.66 -7.88
CA ILE A 387 -16.84 9.29 -7.12
C ILE A 387 -17.52 10.37 -7.98
N ASP A 388 -16.74 11.24 -8.60
CA ASP A 388 -17.24 12.31 -9.46
C ASP A 388 -18.01 11.74 -10.67
N SER A 389 -17.55 10.62 -11.25
CA SER A 389 -18.28 9.92 -12.33
C SER A 389 -19.63 9.37 -11.85
N LEU A 390 -19.64 8.64 -10.74
CA LEU A 390 -20.85 8.02 -10.18
C LEU A 390 -21.91 9.08 -9.82
N VAL A 391 -21.49 10.17 -9.17
CA VAL A 391 -22.41 11.27 -8.81
C VAL A 391 -23.04 11.89 -10.06
N ARG A 392 -22.24 12.08 -11.13
CA ARG A 392 -22.75 12.62 -12.40
C ARG A 392 -23.70 11.65 -13.08
N GLU A 393 -23.35 10.39 -13.20
CA GLU A 393 -24.14 9.37 -13.89
C GLU A 393 -25.50 9.14 -13.21
N ILE A 394 -25.51 8.97 -11.89
CA ILE A 394 -26.76 8.80 -11.12
C ILE A 394 -27.66 10.03 -11.23
N PHE A 395 -27.08 11.23 -11.16
CA PHE A 395 -27.85 12.45 -11.35
C PHE A 395 -28.43 12.53 -12.77
N VAL A 396 -27.61 12.23 -13.79
CA VAL A 396 -28.04 12.21 -15.18
C VAL A 396 -29.19 11.22 -15.37
N TYR A 397 -29.02 9.98 -14.90
CA TYR A 397 -30.01 8.93 -15.02
C TYR A 397 -31.33 9.28 -14.32
N SER A 398 -31.26 9.77 -13.08
CA SER A 398 -32.45 10.15 -12.31
C SER A 398 -33.25 11.29 -12.94
N LYS A 399 -32.58 12.21 -13.65
CA LYS A 399 -33.21 13.41 -14.26
C LYS A 399 -33.46 13.30 -15.76
N GLU A 400 -32.90 12.33 -16.46
CA GLU A 400 -33.02 12.20 -17.92
C GLU A 400 -34.48 12.18 -18.41
N LYS A 401 -35.35 11.41 -17.72
CA LYS A 401 -36.77 11.30 -18.08
C LYS A 401 -37.55 12.58 -17.81
N GLU A 402 -37.20 13.30 -16.74
CA GLU A 402 -37.83 14.56 -16.38
C GLU A 402 -37.44 15.65 -17.39
N ILE A 403 -36.19 15.67 -17.83
CA ILE A 403 -35.65 16.66 -18.80
C ILE A 403 -36.25 16.51 -20.17
N LYS A 404 -36.41 15.27 -20.62
CA LYS A 404 -37.06 15.00 -21.92
C LYS A 404 -38.50 15.50 -21.94
N LYS A 405 -39.14 15.67 -20.78
CA LYS A 405 -40.52 16.16 -20.65
C LYS A 405 -40.61 17.62 -20.24
N ALA A 406 -39.57 18.16 -19.61
CA ALA A 406 -39.53 19.51 -19.10
C ALA A 406 -39.50 20.55 -20.23
N ASP A 407 -40.12 21.69 -19.96
CA ASP A 407 -40.05 22.84 -20.85
C ASP A 407 -38.66 23.50 -20.76
N ILE A 408 -38.22 24.15 -21.85
CA ILE A 408 -36.92 24.85 -21.88
C ILE A 408 -36.84 25.92 -20.78
N HIS A 409 -37.98 26.54 -20.44
CA HIS A 409 -38.08 27.49 -19.32
C HIS A 409 -37.78 26.83 -17.97
N GLU A 410 -38.28 25.63 -17.74
CA GLU A 410 -38.02 24.89 -16.51
C GLU A 410 -36.53 24.54 -16.42
N ILE A 411 -35.94 24.01 -17.48
CA ILE A 411 -34.51 23.66 -17.52
C ILE A 411 -33.64 24.91 -17.28
N TYR A 412 -33.97 26.04 -17.91
CA TYR A 412 -33.24 27.29 -17.71
C TYR A 412 -33.36 27.82 -16.27
N ARG A 413 -34.54 27.76 -15.66
CA ARG A 413 -34.71 28.16 -14.25
C ARG A 413 -33.87 27.30 -13.31
N ASN A 414 -33.84 25.99 -13.52
CA ASN A 414 -32.98 25.06 -12.78
C ASN A 414 -31.50 25.42 -12.92
N TRP A 415 -31.05 25.74 -14.13
CA TRP A 415 -29.69 26.22 -14.38
C TRP A 415 -29.41 27.54 -13.63
N SER A 416 -30.30 28.53 -13.75
CA SER A 416 -30.12 29.84 -13.11
C SER A 416 -30.02 29.75 -11.59
N LYS A 417 -30.81 28.86 -10.97
CA LYS A 417 -30.69 28.57 -9.54
C LYS A 417 -29.36 27.90 -9.22
N SER A 418 -28.95 26.90 -10.00
CA SER A 418 -27.69 26.18 -9.77
C SER A 418 -26.49 27.13 -9.82
N VAL A 419 -26.50 28.09 -10.75
CA VAL A 419 -25.51 29.18 -10.83
C VAL A 419 -25.56 30.05 -9.58
N ASN A 420 -26.76 30.45 -9.16
CA ASN A 420 -26.95 31.27 -7.96
C ASN A 420 -26.44 30.57 -6.68
N ASP A 421 -26.73 29.28 -6.52
CA ASP A 421 -26.23 28.47 -5.38
C ASP A 421 -24.68 28.45 -5.34
N ILE A 422 -24.02 28.37 -6.51
CA ILE A 422 -22.56 28.45 -6.62
C ILE A 422 -22.05 29.84 -6.25
N VAL A 423 -22.71 30.91 -6.71
CA VAL A 423 -22.35 32.27 -6.34
C VAL A 423 -22.44 32.47 -4.83
N ILE A 424 -23.55 32.05 -4.22
CA ILE A 424 -23.76 32.17 -2.78
C ILE A 424 -22.66 31.42 -2.03
N TYR A 425 -22.37 30.19 -2.44
CA TYR A 425 -21.30 29.40 -1.83
C TYR A 425 -19.96 30.14 -1.90
N ASN A 426 -19.53 30.57 -3.10
CA ASN A 426 -18.20 31.13 -3.28
C ASN A 426 -17.98 32.46 -2.54
N PHE A 427 -19.02 33.31 -2.44
CA PHE A 427 -18.90 34.61 -1.76
C PHE A 427 -19.15 34.55 -0.24
N PHE A 428 -20.02 33.64 0.25
CA PHE A 428 -20.49 33.68 1.64
C PHE A 428 -20.12 32.45 2.49
N ALA A 429 -19.79 31.30 1.89
CA ALA A 429 -19.57 30.07 2.67
C ALA A 429 -18.33 30.13 3.58
N ARG A 430 -17.24 30.75 3.11
CA ARG A 430 -15.96 30.72 3.83
C ARG A 430 -16.01 31.45 5.17
N LEU A 431 -16.53 32.68 5.19
CA LEU A 431 -16.67 33.44 6.44
C LEU A 431 -17.69 32.82 7.40
N TYR A 432 -18.74 32.21 6.85
CA TYR A 432 -19.73 31.45 7.63
C TYR A 432 -19.08 30.27 8.37
N ALA A 433 -18.24 29.50 7.66
CA ALA A 433 -17.50 28.39 8.26
C ALA A 433 -16.48 28.84 9.30
N ILE A 434 -15.67 29.87 9.00
CA ILE A 434 -14.71 30.47 9.96
C ILE A 434 -15.43 30.86 11.26
N ARG A 435 -16.60 31.48 11.15
CA ARG A 435 -17.41 31.83 12.32
C ARG A 435 -17.83 30.60 13.11
N ASN A 436 -18.30 29.54 12.44
CA ASN A 436 -18.76 28.33 13.12
C ASN A 436 -17.62 27.62 13.84
N ASP A 437 -16.45 27.49 13.20
CA ASP A 437 -15.25 26.86 13.78
C ASP A 437 -14.79 27.61 15.05
N ILE A 438 -14.79 28.95 15.00
CA ILE A 438 -14.46 29.76 16.17
C ILE A 438 -15.51 29.62 17.28
N VAL A 439 -16.80 29.61 16.95
CA VAL A 439 -17.88 29.44 17.95
C VAL A 439 -17.79 28.08 18.64
N GLU A 440 -17.49 27.01 17.91
CA GLU A 440 -17.26 25.68 18.50
C GLU A 440 -16.05 25.69 19.45
N THR A 441 -14.94 26.28 19.00
CA THR A 441 -13.74 26.44 19.84
C THR A 441 -14.04 27.20 21.13
N MET A 442 -14.84 28.27 21.05
CA MET A 442 -15.24 29.10 22.19
C MET A 442 -16.17 28.38 23.19
N LYS A 443 -16.93 27.35 22.76
CA LYS A 443 -17.81 26.55 23.64
C LYS A 443 -17.06 25.57 24.55
N SER A 444 -15.78 25.29 24.28
CA SER A 444 -14.96 24.34 25.05
C SER A 444 -14.63 24.77 26.50
N GLY A 445 -14.97 25.99 26.89
CA GLY A 445 -14.98 26.47 28.29
C GLY A 445 -13.60 26.86 28.87
N ASN A 446 -12.49 26.37 28.33
CA ASN A 446 -11.14 26.67 28.79
C ASN A 446 -10.33 27.49 27.76
N ILE A 447 -10.70 28.76 27.58
CA ILE A 447 -10.00 29.66 26.65
C ILE A 447 -8.79 30.31 27.34
N THR A 448 -7.58 29.81 27.05
CA THR A 448 -6.30 30.40 27.48
C THR A 448 -5.85 31.51 26.53
N ASP A 449 -4.91 32.37 26.95
CA ASP A 449 -4.37 33.39 26.03
C ASP A 449 -3.60 32.78 24.85
N GLU A 450 -3.01 31.60 25.01
CA GLU A 450 -2.40 30.85 23.91
C GLU A 450 -3.44 30.50 22.83
N ILE A 451 -4.62 30.01 23.24
CA ILE A 451 -5.74 29.74 22.34
C ILE A 451 -6.22 31.05 21.67
N ARG A 452 -6.34 32.14 22.44
CA ARG A 452 -6.74 33.46 21.89
C ARG A 452 -5.75 33.98 20.85
N ILE A 453 -4.45 33.81 21.08
CA ILE A 453 -3.40 34.18 20.12
C ILE A 453 -3.55 33.37 18.84
N ASN A 454 -3.78 32.06 18.93
CA ASN A 454 -3.99 31.21 17.75
C ASN A 454 -5.23 31.64 16.96
N ILE A 455 -6.38 31.80 17.62
CA ILE A 455 -7.64 32.24 16.98
C ILE A 455 -7.44 33.57 16.23
N ILE A 456 -6.76 34.54 16.84
CA ILE A 456 -6.54 35.85 16.20
C ILE A 456 -5.60 35.76 14.99
N ASN A 457 -4.57 34.93 15.06
CA ASN A 457 -3.66 34.72 13.93
C ASN A 457 -4.37 33.99 12.79
N GLU A 458 -5.11 32.92 13.09
CA GLU A 458 -5.90 32.18 12.11
C GLU A 458 -6.94 33.08 11.45
N LEU A 459 -7.71 33.85 12.25
CA LEU A 459 -8.70 34.79 11.73
C LEU A 459 -8.07 35.87 10.84
N TYR A 460 -6.88 36.37 11.20
CA TYR A 460 -6.15 37.36 10.39
C TYR A 460 -5.70 36.79 9.04
N GLU A 461 -5.10 35.59 9.06
CA GLU A 461 -4.65 34.87 7.87
C GLU A 461 -5.84 34.55 6.95
N ASP A 462 -6.95 34.07 7.53
CA ASP A 462 -8.17 33.74 6.80
C ASP A 462 -8.86 34.95 6.17
N ILE A 463 -8.96 36.08 6.90
CA ILE A 463 -9.56 37.31 6.34
C ILE A 463 -8.72 37.85 5.19
N THR A 464 -7.39 37.84 5.34
CA THR A 464 -6.48 38.31 4.29
C THR A 464 -6.64 37.45 3.03
N SER A 465 -6.60 36.12 3.20
CA SER A 465 -6.80 35.17 2.10
C SER A 465 -8.20 35.29 1.47
N LEU A 466 -9.25 35.47 2.26
CA LEU A 466 -10.61 35.62 1.76
C LEU A 466 -10.77 36.90 0.90
N LYS A 467 -10.11 38.00 1.25
CA LYS A 467 -10.15 39.23 0.44
C LYS A 467 -9.49 39.03 -0.92
N GLU A 468 -8.37 38.32 -0.99
CA GLU A 468 -7.69 37.96 -2.24
C GLU A 468 -8.58 37.05 -3.10
N ASP A 469 -9.23 36.05 -2.48
CA ASP A 469 -10.19 35.18 -3.15
C ASP A 469 -11.39 35.97 -3.70
N ILE A 470 -11.94 36.92 -2.94
CA ILE A 470 -13.03 37.78 -3.39
C ILE A 470 -12.60 38.61 -4.61
N ASP A 471 -11.39 39.18 -4.60
CA ASP A 471 -10.88 39.91 -5.77
C ASP A 471 -10.82 39.01 -7.01
N ALA A 472 -10.31 37.78 -6.88
CA ALA A 472 -10.34 36.81 -7.96
C ALA A 472 -11.77 36.46 -8.40
N LEU A 473 -12.68 36.20 -7.45
CA LEU A 473 -14.06 35.85 -7.73
C LEU A 473 -14.81 36.97 -8.46
N THR A 474 -14.60 38.24 -8.11
CA THR A 474 -15.22 39.38 -8.80
C THR A 474 -14.82 39.47 -10.27
N VAL A 475 -13.61 38.99 -10.62
CA VAL A 475 -13.11 38.94 -11.99
C VAL A 475 -13.62 37.71 -12.73
N TYR A 476 -13.58 36.52 -12.11
CA TYR A 476 -13.88 35.26 -12.80
C TYR A 476 -15.35 34.85 -12.79
N MET A 477 -16.14 35.24 -11.77
CA MET A 477 -17.55 34.87 -11.69
C MET A 477 -18.42 35.43 -12.82
N PRO A 478 -18.23 36.68 -13.30
CA PRO A 478 -18.94 37.14 -14.47
C PRO A 478 -18.71 36.24 -15.69
N ASP A 479 -17.46 35.84 -15.95
CA ASP A 479 -17.11 34.95 -17.05
C ASP A 479 -17.71 33.55 -16.88
N PHE A 480 -17.72 33.02 -15.65
CA PHE A 480 -18.39 31.76 -15.33
C PHE A 480 -19.89 31.79 -15.68
N VAL A 481 -20.59 32.87 -15.35
CA VAL A 481 -22.02 33.02 -15.67
C VAL A 481 -22.25 33.25 -17.17
N LYS A 482 -21.34 33.96 -17.84
CA LYS A 482 -21.41 34.25 -19.28
C LYS A 482 -21.09 33.04 -20.14
N ALA A 483 -20.14 32.19 -19.74
CA ALA A 483 -19.60 31.11 -20.57
C ALA A 483 -20.65 30.14 -21.14
N PRO A 484 -21.64 29.64 -20.37
CA PRO A 484 -22.71 28.82 -20.91
C PRO A 484 -23.51 29.53 -22.01
N ALA A 485 -23.71 30.84 -21.90
CA ALA A 485 -24.43 31.62 -22.91
C ALA A 485 -23.64 31.82 -24.20
N ILE A 486 -22.32 31.96 -24.09
CA ILE A 486 -21.43 31.99 -25.26
C ILE A 486 -21.50 30.65 -26.01
N ASP A 487 -21.42 29.55 -25.26
CA ASP A 487 -21.46 28.20 -25.81
C ASP A 487 -22.84 27.85 -26.43
N ILE A 488 -23.92 28.32 -25.82
CA ILE A 488 -25.30 28.09 -26.29
C ILE A 488 -25.65 28.92 -27.53
N ALA A 489 -25.27 30.20 -27.55
CA ALA A 489 -25.67 31.12 -28.63
C ALA A 489 -24.72 31.13 -29.83
N GLY A 490 -23.47 30.67 -29.68
CA GLY A 490 -22.47 30.62 -30.76
C GLY A 490 -22.16 31.97 -31.44
N ARG A 491 -22.64 33.09 -30.88
CA ARG A 491 -22.56 34.44 -31.45
C ARG A 491 -22.30 35.46 -30.34
N LEU A 492 -21.33 36.34 -30.59
CA LEU A 492 -20.99 37.51 -29.78
C LEU A 492 -22.19 38.42 -29.47
N THR A 493 -23.25 38.40 -30.29
CA THR A 493 -24.44 39.26 -30.16
C THR A 493 -25.26 39.03 -28.88
N VAL A 494 -25.20 37.85 -28.24
CA VAL A 494 -25.90 37.61 -26.96
C VAL A 494 -25.15 38.22 -25.78
N ILE A 495 -23.81 38.29 -25.85
CA ILE A 495 -22.94 38.90 -24.83
C ILE A 495 -23.11 40.43 -24.83
N GLU A 496 -23.47 41.02 -25.97
CA GLU A 496 -23.73 42.47 -26.09
C GLU A 496 -25.04 42.92 -25.44
N SER A 497 -25.89 41.98 -25.01
CA SER A 497 -27.13 42.29 -24.29
C SER A 497 -26.81 43.13 -23.04
N PRO A 498 -27.54 44.23 -22.80
CA PRO A 498 -27.39 45.03 -21.58
C PRO A 498 -27.46 44.18 -20.30
N ALA A 499 -28.21 43.07 -20.33
CA ALA A 499 -28.34 42.13 -19.21
C ALA A 499 -26.99 41.55 -18.73
N TYR A 500 -26.05 41.25 -19.64
CA TYR A 500 -24.74 40.69 -19.27
C TYR A 500 -23.75 41.75 -18.74
N ARG A 501 -23.97 43.04 -19.03
CA ARG A 501 -23.15 44.13 -18.47
C ARG A 501 -23.47 44.37 -16.99
N TYR A 502 -24.74 44.18 -16.61
CA TYR A 502 -25.17 44.29 -15.20
C TYR A 502 -24.59 43.18 -14.31
N ILE A 503 -24.13 42.06 -14.88
CA ILE A 503 -23.49 40.97 -14.12
C ILE A 503 -22.16 41.42 -13.52
N ASP A 504 -21.34 42.15 -14.29
CA ASP A 504 -20.05 42.67 -13.83
C ASP A 504 -20.23 43.65 -12.67
N GLU A 505 -21.25 44.51 -12.77
CA GLU A 505 -21.62 45.46 -11.71
C GLU A 505 -22.10 44.74 -10.44
N ILE A 506 -22.96 43.72 -10.57
CA ILE A 506 -23.43 42.95 -9.42
C ILE A 506 -22.28 42.31 -8.66
N PHE A 507 -21.37 41.61 -9.35
CA PHE A 507 -20.26 40.93 -8.68
C PHE A 507 -19.28 41.93 -8.07
N SER A 508 -19.01 43.04 -8.75
CA SER A 508 -18.17 44.13 -8.20
C SER A 508 -18.77 44.71 -6.91
N ASP A 509 -20.09 44.97 -6.89
CA ASP A 509 -20.80 45.47 -5.72
C ASP A 509 -20.76 44.48 -4.55
N ILE A 510 -21.00 43.19 -4.82
CA ILE A 510 -20.96 42.13 -3.80
C ILE A 510 -19.55 42.03 -3.22
N GLY A 511 -18.53 41.98 -4.08
CA GLY A 511 -17.14 41.91 -3.65
C GLY A 511 -16.74 43.13 -2.82
N TYR A 512 -17.12 44.34 -3.25
CA TYR A 512 -16.89 45.57 -2.49
C TYR A 512 -17.55 45.51 -1.11
N THR A 513 -18.83 45.10 -1.06
CA THR A 513 -19.60 45.03 0.19
C THR A 513 -18.95 44.08 1.19
N ILE A 514 -18.55 42.88 0.75
CA ILE A 514 -17.91 41.90 1.64
C ILE A 514 -16.53 42.39 2.07
N LYS A 515 -15.73 42.96 1.15
CA LYS A 515 -14.40 43.48 1.48
C LYS A 515 -14.44 44.64 2.47
N ASP A 516 -15.45 45.50 2.40
CA ASP A 516 -15.64 46.60 3.35
C ASP A 516 -15.93 46.06 4.76
N GLU A 517 -16.80 45.05 4.87
CA GLU A 517 -17.08 44.38 6.15
C GLU A 517 -15.86 43.64 6.73
N LEU A 518 -15.05 43.00 5.87
CA LEU A 518 -13.81 42.34 6.28
C LEU A 518 -12.76 43.35 6.75
N ARG A 519 -12.71 44.54 6.14
CA ARG A 519 -11.80 45.63 6.53
C ARG A 519 -12.07 46.11 7.95
N ASP A 520 -13.34 46.15 8.37
CA ASP A 520 -13.69 46.49 9.75
C ASP A 520 -13.08 45.50 10.76
N ILE A 521 -13.11 44.19 10.45
CA ILE A 521 -12.48 43.19 11.31
C ILE A 521 -10.95 43.36 11.31
N GLU A 522 -10.32 43.58 10.16
CA GLU A 522 -8.87 43.85 10.08
C GLU A 522 -8.46 45.07 10.91
N ILE A 523 -9.24 46.16 10.88
CA ILE A 523 -8.98 47.35 11.69
C ILE A 523 -9.01 47.00 13.19
N ILE A 524 -9.96 46.17 13.61
CA ILE A 524 -10.04 45.69 15.00
C ILE A 524 -8.81 44.85 15.34
N ILE A 525 -8.45 43.87 14.50
CA ILE A 525 -7.27 43.00 14.66
C ILE A 525 -5.96 43.79 14.61
N GLY A 526 -5.89 44.90 13.88
CA GLY A 526 -4.70 45.77 13.81
C GLY A 526 -4.27 46.33 15.18
N ASN A 527 -5.22 46.45 16.13
CA ASN A 527 -4.93 46.81 17.52
C ASN A 527 -4.19 45.70 18.30
N LEU A 528 -4.11 44.50 17.72
CA LEU A 528 -3.46 43.30 18.23
C LEU A 528 -2.21 42.92 17.41
N SER A 529 -1.64 43.85 16.64
CA SER A 529 -0.42 43.61 15.83
C SER A 529 0.74 43.00 16.61
N PHE A 530 0.82 43.21 17.93
CA PHE A 530 1.84 42.62 18.80
C PHE A 530 1.74 41.10 18.99
N VAL A 531 0.60 40.47 18.68
CA VAL A 531 0.43 38.99 18.73
C VAL A 531 0.43 38.32 17.35
N ILE A 532 0.39 39.08 16.25
CA ILE A 532 0.39 38.53 14.89
C ILE A 532 1.80 38.03 14.54
N SER A 533 1.93 36.73 14.30
CA SER A 533 3.23 36.08 14.06
C SER A 533 3.13 34.68 13.43
N PRO A 534 4.21 34.20 12.79
CA PRO A 534 4.31 32.82 12.30
C PRO A 534 4.09 31.79 13.42
N GLU A 535 3.56 30.62 13.06
CA GLU A 535 3.17 29.56 13.99
C GLU A 535 4.28 29.19 14.98
N GLU A 536 5.54 29.11 14.55
CA GLU A 536 6.65 28.71 15.42
C GLU A 536 6.95 29.72 16.54
N ARG A 537 6.52 30.98 16.37
CA ARG A 537 6.77 32.08 17.32
C ARG A 537 5.61 32.33 18.28
N ARG A 538 4.41 31.81 18.00
CA ARG A 538 3.20 32.07 18.80
C ARG A 538 3.36 31.67 20.27
N ARG A 539 3.99 30.53 20.57
CA ARG A 539 4.29 30.10 21.96
C ARG A 539 5.25 31.03 22.69
N HIS A 540 6.22 31.60 21.97
CA HIS A 540 7.16 32.55 22.57
C HIS A 540 6.45 33.85 22.94
N ILE A 541 5.59 34.36 22.06
CA ILE A 541 4.76 35.54 22.32
C ILE A 541 3.85 35.33 23.53
N PHE A 542 3.18 34.17 23.62
CA PHE A 542 2.37 33.82 24.78
C PHE A 542 3.15 33.91 26.11
N ARG A 543 4.38 33.38 26.15
CA ARG A 543 5.23 33.42 27.36
C ARG A 543 5.69 34.83 27.76
N MET A 544 5.74 35.75 26.79
CA MET A 544 6.19 37.14 26.98
C MET A 544 5.03 38.12 27.18
N LEU A 545 3.78 37.65 27.09
CA LEU A 545 2.57 38.46 27.15
C LEU A 545 2.40 39.08 28.54
N LYS A 546 2.29 40.41 28.61
CA LYS A 546 2.02 41.13 29.85
C LYS A 546 0.52 41.13 30.20
N GLU A 547 0.18 41.36 31.46
CA GLU A 547 -1.21 41.43 31.93
C GLU A 547 -2.05 42.45 31.13
N ASN A 548 -1.52 43.67 30.94
CA ASN A 548 -2.18 44.71 30.12
C ASN A 548 -2.37 44.30 28.64
N GLU A 549 -1.50 43.45 28.10
CA GLU A 549 -1.57 42.94 26.73
C GLU A 549 -2.56 41.78 26.61
N SER A 550 -2.65 40.93 27.64
CA SER A 550 -3.70 39.91 27.80
C SER A 550 -5.09 40.53 27.82
N ASP A 551 -5.29 41.62 28.57
CA ASP A 551 -6.58 42.31 28.63
C ASP A 551 -6.95 42.97 27.29
N ARG A 552 -5.95 43.54 26.59
CA ARG A 552 -6.15 44.05 25.22
C ARG A 552 -6.52 42.92 24.26
N LEU A 553 -5.82 41.79 24.32
CA LEU A 553 -6.10 40.60 23.52
C LEU A 553 -7.55 40.14 23.71
N LYS A 554 -8.00 39.98 24.96
CA LYS A 554 -9.39 39.62 25.28
C LYS A 554 -10.40 40.64 24.73
N LEU A 555 -10.16 41.92 24.96
CA LEU A 555 -11.08 42.99 24.54
C LEU A 555 -11.24 43.06 23.02
N PHE A 556 -10.14 43.13 22.29
CA PHE A 556 -10.17 43.28 20.83
C PHE A 556 -10.54 41.98 20.12
N MET A 557 -10.19 40.81 20.68
CA MET A 557 -10.72 39.54 20.19
C MET A 557 -12.23 39.50 20.31
N ASN A 558 -12.80 39.82 21.48
CA ASN A 558 -14.25 39.86 21.63
C ASN A 558 -14.91 40.86 20.66
N LYS A 559 -14.29 42.01 20.39
CA LYS A 559 -14.78 42.95 19.38
C LYS A 559 -14.74 42.36 17.96
N ALA A 560 -13.66 41.68 17.59
CA ALA A 560 -13.52 41.05 16.28
C ALA A 560 -14.55 39.93 16.10
N LEU A 561 -14.71 39.07 17.10
CA LEU A 561 -15.69 37.98 17.08
C LEU A 561 -17.13 38.50 17.07
N ASN A 562 -17.44 39.57 17.81
CA ASN A 562 -18.75 40.20 17.76
C ASN A 562 -19.06 40.84 16.39
N LYS A 563 -18.05 41.42 15.72
CA LYS A 563 -18.21 41.95 14.36
C LYS A 563 -18.40 40.82 13.35
N LEU A 564 -17.63 39.73 13.47
CA LEU A 564 -17.80 38.52 12.66
C LEU A 564 -19.21 37.93 12.82
N GLU A 565 -19.69 37.80 14.05
CA GLU A 565 -21.05 37.36 14.38
C GLU A 565 -22.10 38.30 13.76
N HIS A 566 -21.89 39.62 13.88
CA HIS A 566 -22.80 40.60 13.31
C HIS A 566 -22.92 40.47 11.79
N ILE A 567 -21.79 40.33 11.09
CA ILE A 567 -21.74 40.15 9.64
C ILE A 567 -22.49 38.88 9.25
N VAL A 568 -22.12 37.74 9.83
CA VAL A 568 -22.63 36.43 9.41
C VAL A 568 -24.09 36.22 9.82
N CYS A 569 -24.51 36.63 11.02
CA CYS A 569 -25.86 36.36 11.50
C CYS A 569 -26.88 37.46 11.18
N ARG A 570 -26.43 38.71 10.94
CA ARG A 570 -27.36 39.84 10.72
C ARG A 570 -27.26 40.45 9.33
N MET A 571 -26.09 40.49 8.73
CA MET A 571 -25.88 41.19 7.45
C MET A 571 -25.96 40.24 6.25
N TYR A 572 -25.36 39.06 6.35
CA TYR A 572 -25.42 38.02 5.32
C TYR A 572 -26.85 37.68 4.88
N PRO A 573 -27.85 37.51 5.78
CA PRO A 573 -29.24 37.31 5.38
C PRO A 573 -29.78 38.36 4.39
N TYR A 574 -29.38 39.61 4.55
CA TYR A 574 -29.75 40.71 3.67
C TYR A 574 -28.93 40.69 2.37
N TYR A 575 -27.61 40.50 2.46
CA TYR A 575 -26.71 40.50 1.30
C TYR A 575 -26.97 39.34 0.34
N ILE A 576 -27.23 38.15 0.87
CA ILE A 576 -27.60 36.97 0.09
C ILE A 576 -28.90 37.27 -0.65
N ARG A 577 -29.95 37.71 0.05
CA ARG A 577 -31.23 38.05 -0.56
C ARG A 577 -31.12 39.11 -1.66
N ASN A 578 -30.38 40.19 -1.41
CA ASN A 578 -30.16 41.24 -2.40
C ASN A 578 -29.39 40.71 -3.62
N THR A 579 -28.38 39.86 -3.41
CA THR A 579 -27.64 39.19 -4.48
C THR A 579 -28.56 38.32 -5.33
N GLU A 580 -29.34 37.47 -4.69
CA GLU A 580 -30.28 36.57 -5.36
C GLU A 580 -31.33 37.35 -6.16
N GLU A 581 -31.95 38.37 -5.57
CA GLU A 581 -32.96 39.20 -6.24
C GLU A 581 -32.38 39.90 -7.49
N ARG A 582 -31.16 40.44 -7.39
CA ARG A 582 -30.47 41.10 -8.52
C ARG A 582 -30.07 40.09 -9.60
N LEU A 583 -29.53 38.93 -9.23
CA LEU A 583 -29.15 37.88 -10.18
C LEU A 583 -30.37 37.27 -10.88
N TYR A 584 -31.44 36.96 -10.14
CA TYR A 584 -32.67 36.46 -10.74
C TYR A 584 -33.32 37.47 -11.68
N ALA A 585 -33.25 38.77 -11.39
CA ALA A 585 -33.72 39.80 -12.30
C ALA A 585 -32.97 39.75 -13.65
N ILE A 586 -31.64 39.58 -13.61
CA ILE A 586 -30.84 39.38 -14.81
C ILE A 586 -31.18 38.06 -15.50
N PHE A 587 -31.27 36.96 -14.75
CA PHE A 587 -31.58 35.66 -15.33
C PHE A 587 -32.94 35.64 -16.02
N ARG A 588 -33.95 36.39 -15.53
CA ARG A 588 -35.23 36.56 -16.23
C ARG A 588 -35.12 37.37 -17.52
N LEU A 589 -34.20 38.33 -17.59
CA LEU A 589 -33.93 39.06 -18.85
C LEU A 589 -33.25 38.15 -19.86
N ILE A 590 -32.28 37.35 -19.40
CA ILE A 590 -31.60 36.34 -20.22
C ILE A 590 -32.57 35.25 -20.68
N GLU A 591 -33.49 34.78 -19.82
CA GLU A 591 -34.51 33.76 -20.13
C GLU A 591 -35.33 34.14 -21.39
N LYS A 592 -35.66 35.43 -21.53
CA LYS A 592 -36.42 35.94 -22.69
C LYS A 592 -35.65 35.83 -23.99
N GLU A 593 -34.32 35.98 -23.95
CA GLU A 593 -33.45 35.83 -25.10
C GLU A 593 -33.33 34.35 -25.52
N TYR A 594 -33.31 33.44 -24.54
CA TYR A 594 -33.21 31.99 -24.76
C TYR A 594 -34.46 31.38 -25.41
N LYS A 595 -35.62 32.06 -25.31
CA LYS A 595 -36.89 31.64 -25.95
C LYS A 595 -36.75 31.39 -27.47
N ASN A 596 -35.81 32.07 -28.12
CA ASN A 596 -35.58 31.97 -29.57
C ASN A 596 -34.67 30.81 -29.98
N TYR A 597 -34.13 30.04 -29.02
CA TYR A 597 -33.08 29.05 -29.24
C TYR A 597 -33.41 27.65 -28.70
N ASP A 598 -34.70 27.33 -28.49
CA ASP A 598 -35.14 26.01 -28.04
C ASP A 598 -34.77 24.93 -29.06
N SER A 599 -33.68 24.21 -28.77
CA SER A 599 -33.20 23.08 -29.54
C SER A 599 -32.67 22.03 -28.59
N GLU A 600 -32.72 20.76 -29.03
CA GLU A 600 -32.23 19.61 -28.26
C GLU A 600 -30.78 19.82 -27.77
N LYS A 601 -29.93 20.42 -28.62
CA LYS A 601 -28.54 20.77 -28.27
C LYS A 601 -28.42 21.77 -27.11
N VAL A 602 -29.31 22.75 -27.03
CA VAL A 602 -29.30 23.75 -25.94
C VAL A 602 -29.78 23.12 -24.65
N ARG A 603 -30.79 22.26 -24.72
CA ARG A 603 -31.28 21.47 -23.57
C ARG A 603 -30.18 20.58 -23.00
N GLU A 604 -29.45 19.87 -23.86
CA GLU A 604 -28.31 19.02 -23.46
C GLU A 604 -27.18 19.84 -22.79
N LYS A 605 -26.84 21.01 -23.34
CA LYS A 605 -25.80 21.88 -22.77
C LYS A 605 -26.17 22.42 -21.39
N LEU A 606 -27.39 22.92 -21.23
CA LEU A 606 -27.90 23.39 -19.94
C LEU A 606 -27.94 22.24 -18.94
N PHE A 607 -28.42 21.06 -19.35
CA PHE A 607 -28.45 19.90 -18.47
C PHE A 607 -27.05 19.47 -18.01
N ARG A 608 -26.08 19.39 -18.92
CA ARG A 608 -24.70 19.08 -18.56
C ARG A 608 -24.15 20.07 -17.52
N SER A 609 -24.41 21.36 -17.72
CA SER A 609 -24.01 22.40 -16.76
C SER A 609 -24.67 22.19 -15.39
N ILE A 610 -25.98 21.92 -15.37
CA ILE A 610 -26.74 21.58 -14.17
C ILE A 610 -26.12 20.36 -13.44
N THR A 611 -25.75 19.30 -14.17
CA THR A 611 -25.08 18.11 -13.61
C THR A 611 -23.73 18.45 -12.99
N GLU A 612 -22.93 19.30 -13.64
CA GLU A 612 -21.64 19.75 -13.10
C GLU A 612 -21.81 20.54 -11.80
N MET A 613 -22.82 21.41 -11.75
CA MET A 613 -23.15 22.20 -10.56
C MET A 613 -23.70 21.33 -9.43
N TYR A 614 -24.48 20.29 -9.74
CA TYR A 614 -24.91 19.30 -8.76
C TYR A 614 -23.71 18.54 -8.17
N ALA A 615 -22.80 18.05 -9.02
CA ALA A 615 -21.58 17.38 -8.56
C ALA A 615 -20.71 18.30 -7.68
N PHE A 616 -20.60 19.58 -8.04
CA PHE A 616 -19.93 20.58 -7.21
C PHE A 616 -20.53 20.68 -5.81
N ARG A 617 -21.88 20.69 -5.70
CA ARG A 617 -22.59 20.79 -4.42
C ARG A 617 -22.45 19.56 -3.54
N GLN A 618 -22.33 18.37 -4.14
CA GLN A 618 -22.06 17.13 -3.41
C GLN A 618 -20.62 17.05 -2.90
N GLY A 619 -19.72 17.87 -3.45
CA GLY A 619 -18.37 18.02 -2.94
C GLY A 619 -18.33 18.55 -1.49
N ARG A 620 -17.19 18.34 -0.83
CA ARG A 620 -16.93 18.84 0.53
C ARG A 620 -16.60 20.32 0.54
N TYR A 621 -16.91 20.97 1.65
CA TYR A 621 -16.51 22.35 1.92
C TYR A 621 -14.99 22.51 2.02
N SER A 622 -14.34 21.74 2.89
CA SER A 622 -12.89 21.72 3.09
C SER A 622 -12.33 20.29 3.00
N LYS A 623 -11.00 20.15 3.03
CA LYS A 623 -10.35 18.83 3.01
C LYS A 623 -10.69 18.00 4.25
N ASP A 624 -10.85 18.68 5.39
CA ASP A 624 -10.96 18.08 6.72
C ASP A 624 -12.40 17.98 7.23
N SER A 625 -13.36 18.57 6.52
CA SER A 625 -14.78 18.57 6.88
C SER A 625 -15.59 17.50 6.14
N ASP A 626 -16.53 16.87 6.85
CA ASP A 626 -17.58 16.00 6.29
C ASP A 626 -18.80 16.79 5.79
N ILE A 627 -18.83 18.11 6.00
CA ILE A 627 -19.93 18.97 5.58
C ILE A 627 -19.86 19.18 4.07
N ARG A 628 -20.97 18.92 3.37
CA ARG A 628 -21.07 19.17 1.92
C ARG A 628 -21.32 20.64 1.67
N ARG A 629 -20.90 21.10 0.49
CA ARG A 629 -21.21 22.46 0.03
C ARG A 629 -22.71 22.71 -0.01
N LYS A 630 -23.49 21.68 -0.40
CA LYS A 630 -24.95 21.68 -0.36
C LYS A 630 -25.49 22.10 1.02
N ASP A 631 -24.97 21.51 2.08
CA ASP A 631 -25.49 21.71 3.44
C ASP A 631 -25.25 23.16 3.89
N ILE A 632 -24.07 23.73 3.58
CA ILE A 632 -23.76 25.15 3.86
C ILE A 632 -24.65 26.09 3.05
N ILE A 633 -24.85 25.82 1.76
CA ILE A 633 -25.74 26.63 0.91
C ILE A 633 -27.16 26.65 1.48
N GLU A 634 -27.67 25.50 1.90
CA GLU A 634 -29.01 25.38 2.48
C GLU A 634 -29.12 26.14 3.81
N GLU A 635 -28.12 26.06 4.69
CA GLU A 635 -28.09 26.83 5.94
C GLU A 635 -28.05 28.34 5.69
N LEU A 636 -27.22 28.80 4.75
CA LEU A 636 -27.14 30.22 4.36
C LEU A 636 -28.48 30.72 3.82
N GLN A 637 -29.15 29.93 2.96
CA GLN A 637 -30.46 30.26 2.42
C GLN A 637 -31.55 30.26 3.50
N ILE A 638 -31.59 29.25 4.37
CA ILE A 638 -32.54 29.19 5.50
C ILE A 638 -32.40 30.45 6.37
N ASN A 639 -31.17 30.85 6.70
CA ASN A 639 -30.91 32.04 7.50
C ASN A 639 -31.37 33.32 6.78
N ALA A 640 -31.17 33.43 5.46
CA ALA A 640 -31.59 34.57 4.67
C ALA A 640 -33.11 34.80 4.62
N TYR A 641 -33.90 33.72 4.74
CA TYR A 641 -35.36 33.73 4.53
C TYR A 641 -36.20 33.32 5.75
N SER A 642 -35.58 33.00 6.88
CA SER A 642 -36.24 32.57 8.14
C SER A 642 -37.40 33.45 8.62
N GLU A 643 -37.34 34.77 8.41
CA GLU A 643 -38.37 35.73 8.83
C GLU A 643 -39.64 35.72 7.97
N LYS A 644 -39.62 35.14 6.76
CA LYS A 644 -40.76 35.16 5.83
C LYS A 644 -41.72 33.98 5.95
N GLY A 645 -41.48 33.04 6.88
CA GLY A 645 -42.35 31.86 7.06
C GLY A 645 -42.46 30.98 5.81
N VAL A 646 -41.48 31.05 4.90
CA VAL A 646 -41.46 30.26 3.66
C VAL A 646 -40.94 28.86 4.00
N SER A 647 -41.85 27.97 4.42
CA SER A 647 -41.57 26.54 4.46
C SER A 647 -41.66 25.97 3.04
N SER A 648 -40.58 26.06 2.27
CA SER A 648 -40.22 25.15 1.14
C SER A 648 -39.20 25.81 0.22
N PHE A 649 -37.90 25.55 0.44
CA PHE A 649 -36.84 25.89 -0.53
C PHE A 649 -36.56 24.73 -1.51
N GLU A 650 -37.57 23.91 -1.84
CA GLU A 650 -37.49 22.90 -2.90
C GLU A 650 -37.70 23.53 -4.29
N TRP A 651 -36.90 24.52 -4.68
CA TRP A 651 -37.04 25.09 -6.02
C TRP A 651 -36.07 24.45 -7.02
N PHE A 652 -36.28 23.15 -7.26
CA PHE A 652 -35.97 22.33 -8.43
C PHE A 652 -34.52 21.99 -8.87
N PHE A 653 -34.38 20.71 -9.26
CA PHE A 653 -33.58 20.13 -10.35
C PHE A 653 -34.50 19.29 -11.28
N MET A 654 -35.77 19.70 -11.46
CA MET A 654 -36.99 18.99 -11.91
C MET A 654 -37.69 18.07 -10.89
N GLY A 655 -39.03 18.07 -10.93
CA GLY A 655 -39.91 17.17 -10.16
C GLY A 655 -40.52 17.69 -8.84
N GLY A 656 -40.43 18.97 -8.49
CA GLY A 656 -41.28 19.55 -7.46
C GLY A 656 -42.75 19.55 -7.93
N ASN A 657 -43.57 18.72 -7.31
CA ASN A 657 -44.99 18.60 -7.62
C ASN A 657 -45.68 19.98 -7.60
N ASP A 658 -46.59 20.18 -8.56
CA ASP A 658 -47.61 21.22 -8.68
C ASP A 658 -47.63 22.31 -7.60
N TYR A 659 -47.32 23.55 -7.99
CA TYR A 659 -47.73 24.74 -7.25
C TYR A 659 -48.34 25.76 -8.21
N GLU A 660 -49.63 25.59 -8.51
CA GLU A 660 -50.50 26.73 -8.79
C GLU A 660 -50.71 27.51 -7.49
N ARG A 661 -50.08 28.70 -7.38
CA ARG A 661 -50.72 30.01 -7.05
C ARG A 661 -49.71 31.07 -6.67
#